data_AF-A0A838IJ14-F1
#
_entry.id   AF-A0A838IJ14-F1
#
_cell.length_a   1.000
_cell.length_b   1.000
_cell.length_c   1.000
_cell.angle_alpha   90.00
_cell.angle_beta   90.00
_cell.angle_gamma   90.00
#
_symmetry.space_group_name_H-M   'P 1'
#
loop_
_entity.id
_entity.type
_entity.pdbx_description
1 polymer ?
#
loop_
_entity_poly.entity_id
_entity_poly.type
_entity_poly.pdbx_seq_one_letter_code
_entity_poly.pdbx_strand_id
1 'polypeptide(L)'
;MKSVPGSSAPLASAQRSTTIAWVLSGCLVFAACDGSLERPAGITGDTAITADTTYPADIDELSDTAILDSGEPGGSDADDRDTLDPSDTQAPSVPQNLTATNIGTTSLTLSWQASSDNVAVTRYDVQTNGAGVVVSVDAPGVSYDMMGLTASTDYAFRVRACDRANNCSDWSTQVLATTLAASATGNEPPVARGVTHYGSPNVALTIPDVRANDIDPDGDELSVVVVTEPANGTLTVSSPGAFVYTPNAGFIGADRFVYRVSDGKGGEDTADVRIHIANRTFYVDPAGDDTAVGTSQATPWRTIAKVQAQLYGNYFVPGDVILLKRGATFRESLNVGRSGTAERPLVLGAYGSGARPIISGARAVTGWSVHSGQIYKAPVTLGPNETLKYVFVNAVRQTLARFPNTGWLRTDSGSNNHLIDADLTAAAGTYDGARAVLHAVNWAFERPTIASHVAGGRLNFAAATAYYTPPGDWGYFIENKLNLLDAPGEWYFDTASNQLYLYAPNGVNPSTLAVDVATQSNPLQLGGNHIVADGLSIRHSVNGAVHIVYLNNHVTMRDCEVADSYWGIRAYADDVTLHENVVRDTYDAAITIDGARNIITRNHVHDIAMVPGLGLDVWGYIGMDVKGTDSVVRHNRLDRVGYIAMGLAGDRQLTEENVVHNALAILNDGGGIAFDFLNGATFRRNIITDTLGFPASMSTTQQTNYRISFSLYFGDKRIQNTILEHNVVSNAGTGIHVDHTTRTIGNIVRNNLIYDHQYGVTFSDYSNYMLNETGSNCFPEYNDQLYGNTIFSTKAAQRSMLMLEVYCLDWIRWGSFNNNRYLNPFSDKLVYRHDFQSPRYEYAPGMFGGAHEHFTLAEWKAEPVGLDANSTAFTLAWTPPEPQATSTQLLLNTNRGTRRVVVDGEWMDLDGQSVTGAVEIAPFTGKVLLRK
;
A
#
# COMPACT_ATOMS: atom_id res chain seq x y z
N MET A 1 -2.51 51.21 31.84
CA MET A 1 -3.56 51.43 32.85
C MET A 1 -4.92 51.65 32.15
N LYS A 2 -6.03 51.78 32.88
CA LYS A 2 -7.40 51.87 32.31
C LYS A 2 -7.65 53.18 31.55
N SER A 3 -8.29 53.12 30.38
CA SER A 3 -9.50 53.93 30.04
C SER A 3 -10.08 53.62 28.64
N VAL A 4 -11.32 53.13 28.61
CA VAL A 4 -12.30 53.23 27.49
C VAL A 4 -13.12 54.49 27.79
N PRO A 5 -13.44 55.41 26.83
CA PRO A 5 -14.33 55.19 25.66
C PRO A 5 -13.92 55.95 24.36
N GLY A 6 -14.60 55.86 23.21
CA GLY A 6 -15.72 55.00 22.79
C GLY A 6 -16.40 55.46 21.47
N SER A 7 -17.21 54.56 20.88
CA SER A 7 -18.27 54.78 19.84
C SER A 7 -18.05 55.76 18.65
N SER A 8 -17.93 55.23 17.43
CA SER A 8 -18.91 55.39 16.32
C SER A 8 -18.42 54.70 15.03
N ALA A 9 -19.32 54.47 14.07
CA ALA A 9 -19.08 53.78 12.80
C ALA A 9 -19.73 54.57 11.64
N PRO A 10 -19.68 54.16 10.36
CA PRO A 10 -18.75 53.25 9.67
C PRO A 10 -17.99 53.94 8.50
N LEU A 11 -17.09 53.25 7.80
CA LEU A 11 -16.51 53.72 6.53
C LEU A 11 -16.30 52.57 5.51
N ALA A 12 -16.10 52.93 4.23
CA ALA A 12 -16.17 51.99 3.11
C ALA A 12 -14.88 51.94 2.25
N SER A 13 -14.68 50.78 1.61
CA SER A 13 -13.88 50.52 0.40
C SER A 13 -12.36 50.81 0.35
N ALA A 14 -11.65 49.84 -0.24
CA ALA A 14 -10.38 49.94 -0.98
C ALA A 14 -9.03 50.02 -0.22
N GLN A 15 -8.38 48.85 -0.15
CA GLN A 15 -6.96 48.54 -0.39
C GLN A 15 -5.78 49.25 0.32
N ARG A 16 -4.77 48.39 0.59
CA ARG A 16 -3.36 48.62 0.98
C ARG A 16 -3.07 48.92 2.45
N SER A 17 -1.81 48.62 2.80
CA SER A 17 -1.31 48.34 4.13
C SER A 17 -0.55 49.51 4.76
N THR A 18 -0.76 49.73 6.06
CA THR A 18 0.26 49.79 7.14
C THR A 18 -0.49 49.99 8.47
N THR A 19 -0.43 49.09 9.44
CA THR A 19 0.71 48.74 10.33
C THR A 19 0.97 49.79 11.41
N ILE A 20 0.55 49.48 12.65
CA ILE A 20 1.14 49.79 13.97
C ILE A 20 0.41 48.84 14.93
N ALA A 21 1.00 47.73 15.40
CA ALA A 21 2.15 47.58 16.30
C ALA A 21 1.78 47.80 17.78
N TRP A 22 1.78 46.71 18.57
CA TRP A 22 1.93 46.78 20.02
C TRP A 22 3.43 46.72 20.39
N VAL A 23 3.76 47.31 21.54
CA VAL A 23 5.15 47.72 21.85
C VAL A 23 5.94 46.65 22.58
N LEU A 24 7.09 46.30 22.01
CA LEU A 24 8.28 45.90 22.76
C LEU A 24 9.37 46.96 22.49
N SER A 25 9.67 47.79 23.49
CA SER A 25 10.89 48.60 23.52
C SER A 25 12.07 47.67 23.84
N GLY A 26 13.26 47.77 23.25
CA GLY A 26 13.92 48.80 22.42
C GLY A 26 15.40 48.81 22.86
N CYS A 27 16.44 48.99 22.05
CA CYS A 27 16.65 49.67 20.76
C CYS A 27 17.92 49.05 20.08
N LEU A 28 18.39 49.39 18.87
CA LEU A 28 17.91 50.27 17.79
C LEU A 28 18.31 49.66 16.43
N VAL A 29 17.73 50.17 15.33
CA VAL A 29 18.00 49.76 13.94
C VAL A 29 18.95 50.74 13.26
N PHE A 30 19.75 50.26 12.30
CA PHE A 30 19.95 50.98 11.04
C PHE A 30 19.75 50.03 9.86
N ALA A 31 19.10 50.55 8.82
CA ALA A 31 18.85 49.87 7.55
C ALA A 31 19.01 50.88 6.40
N ALA A 32 19.34 50.38 5.21
CA ALA A 32 19.34 51.14 3.96
C ALA A 32 18.75 50.28 2.84
N CYS A 33 18.13 50.91 1.86
CA CYS A 33 17.32 50.26 0.82
C CYS A 33 17.96 50.29 -0.57
N ASP A 34 17.60 49.29 -1.37
CA ASP A 34 17.68 49.23 -2.84
C ASP A 34 19.03 49.61 -3.49
N GLY A 35 19.03 50.09 -4.74
CA GLY A 35 20.23 50.51 -5.45
C GLY A 35 20.91 49.45 -6.33
N SER A 36 20.22 48.92 -7.33
CA SER A 36 20.90 48.32 -8.49
C SER A 36 21.73 49.38 -9.23
N LEU A 37 23.02 49.15 -9.50
CA LEU A 37 23.71 49.76 -10.65
C LEU A 37 25.03 49.06 -11.03
N GLU A 38 25.41 49.31 -12.27
CA GLU A 38 26.41 48.61 -13.08
C GLU A 38 27.87 48.87 -12.65
N ARG A 39 28.79 48.01 -13.10
CA ARG A 39 30.23 48.32 -13.17
C ARG A 39 30.49 49.41 -14.23
N PRO A 40 31.33 50.40 -13.91
CA PRO A 40 32.38 50.84 -14.85
C PRO A 40 33.78 50.39 -14.39
N ALA A 41 34.80 50.60 -15.24
CA ALA A 41 36.18 50.20 -15.00
C ALA A 41 37.12 51.39 -14.69
N GLY A 42 38.23 51.16 -13.98
CA GLY A 42 39.29 52.19 -13.86
C GLY A 42 40.39 51.98 -12.81
N ILE A 43 41.47 51.28 -13.19
CA ILE A 43 42.88 51.74 -13.06
C ILE A 43 43.49 52.08 -11.66
N THR A 44 44.50 51.27 -11.30
CA THR A 44 45.71 51.51 -10.46
C THR A 44 45.63 52.05 -9.02
N GLY A 45 46.19 51.26 -8.08
CA GLY A 45 47.55 51.49 -7.56
C GLY A 45 47.74 52.26 -6.25
N ASP A 46 48.52 51.66 -5.33
CA ASP A 46 49.41 52.21 -4.28
C ASP A 46 49.27 53.72 -3.92
N THR A 47 49.13 54.13 -2.66
CA THR A 47 50.06 53.82 -1.56
C THR A 47 49.52 54.16 -0.16
N ALA A 48 50.16 53.57 0.86
CA ALA A 48 50.25 53.86 2.30
C ALA A 48 49.67 55.16 2.93
N ILE A 49 49.26 55.06 4.21
CA ILE A 49 49.88 55.76 5.37
C ILE A 49 49.42 55.14 6.71
N THR A 50 50.26 55.21 7.75
CA THR A 50 50.06 54.60 9.09
C THR A 50 50.01 55.62 10.23
N ALA A 51 49.17 55.34 11.24
CA ALA A 51 49.20 55.79 12.64
C ALA A 51 48.16 54.93 13.39
N ASP A 52 48.36 54.24 14.53
CA ASP A 52 49.19 54.41 15.73
C ASP A 52 48.81 55.60 16.62
N THR A 53 48.20 55.32 17.79
CA THR A 53 48.65 55.80 19.12
C THR A 53 47.81 55.27 20.32
N THR A 54 48.47 54.53 21.22
CA THR A 54 48.39 54.52 22.71
C THR A 54 47.06 54.40 23.51
N TYR A 55 46.97 53.32 24.32
CA TYR A 55 46.87 53.24 25.82
C TYR A 55 46.60 54.51 26.66
N PRO A 56 45.92 54.43 27.85
CA PRO A 56 46.30 53.62 29.04
C PRO A 56 45.16 52.77 29.69
N ALA A 57 45.44 51.64 30.35
CA ALA A 57 45.66 51.41 31.82
C ALA A 57 44.40 51.63 32.71
N ASP A 58 44.17 50.95 33.84
CA ASP A 58 44.93 50.00 34.69
C ASP A 58 44.01 48.78 35.07
N ILE A 59 44.26 47.78 35.94
CA ILE A 59 45.34 47.44 36.91
C ILE A 59 45.39 45.91 37.24
N ASP A 60 46.37 45.52 38.07
CA ASP A 60 46.74 44.30 38.81
C ASP A 60 45.67 43.48 39.64
N GLU A 61 45.95 42.33 40.31
CA GLU A 61 47.22 41.66 40.72
C GLU A 61 47.09 40.12 40.98
N LEU A 62 48.21 39.45 41.27
CA LEU A 62 48.44 38.13 41.94
C LEU A 62 48.27 36.83 41.10
N SER A 63 49.17 35.83 41.16
CA SER A 63 50.47 35.73 41.85
C SER A 63 51.42 34.67 41.20
N ASP A 64 52.73 34.80 41.44
CA ASP A 64 53.85 34.17 40.70
C ASP A 64 54.56 32.99 41.45
N THR A 65 55.71 32.54 40.93
CA THR A 65 56.68 31.49 41.37
C THR A 65 56.34 30.05 40.92
N ALA A 66 57.11 29.32 40.11
CA ALA A 66 58.47 29.43 39.52
C ALA A 66 59.69 29.06 40.42
N ILE A 67 60.37 27.96 40.06
CA ILE A 67 61.78 27.59 40.40
C ILE A 67 62.40 26.91 39.15
N LEU A 68 63.73 26.97 38.99
CA LEU A 68 64.47 26.81 37.73
C LEU A 68 65.42 25.60 37.65
N ASP A 69 65.65 25.17 36.39
CA ASP A 69 66.92 24.75 35.76
C ASP A 69 67.76 23.56 36.32
N SER A 70 68.01 22.55 35.46
CA SER A 70 69.38 22.18 35.00
C SER A 70 69.42 20.93 34.10
N GLY A 71 69.97 21.07 32.88
CA GLY A 71 70.62 19.96 32.15
C GLY A 71 69.94 19.37 30.90
N GLU A 72 70.06 20.06 29.76
CA GLU A 72 70.17 19.41 28.42
C GLU A 72 71.52 18.65 28.33
N PRO A 73 71.65 17.52 27.58
CA PRO A 73 71.40 17.54 26.13
C PRO A 73 70.67 16.31 25.52
N GLY A 74 69.74 16.59 24.59
CA GLY A 74 69.44 15.71 23.46
C GLY A 74 67.97 15.55 23.10
N GLY A 75 67.41 16.48 22.29
CA GLY A 75 65.99 16.42 21.91
C GLY A 75 65.53 17.05 20.58
N SER A 76 66.43 17.60 19.75
CA SER A 76 66.15 18.33 18.48
C SER A 76 65.27 19.59 18.56
N ASP A 77 65.39 20.45 17.54
CA ASP A 77 64.67 21.72 17.38
C ASP A 77 63.14 21.55 17.52
N ALA A 78 62.37 22.43 18.19
CA ALA A 78 62.36 23.90 18.20
C ALA A 78 61.70 24.52 16.94
N ASP A 79 60.52 25.10 17.18
CA ASP A 79 59.71 25.98 16.33
C ASP A 79 59.39 25.51 14.90
N ASP A 80 58.14 25.08 14.70
CA ASP A 80 57.47 25.27 13.41
C ASP A 80 56.01 25.70 13.62
N ARG A 81 55.76 26.99 13.39
CA ARG A 81 54.45 27.47 12.93
C ARG A 81 54.47 27.52 11.40
N ASP A 82 53.73 26.58 10.81
CA ASP A 82 53.38 26.49 9.37
C ASP A 82 54.22 25.55 8.48
N THR A 83 54.25 24.25 8.82
CA THR A 83 54.09 23.23 7.77
C THR A 83 52.62 23.04 7.41
N LEU A 84 52.17 23.77 6.39
CA LEU A 84 51.18 23.28 5.44
C LEU A 84 51.57 21.87 4.96
N ASP A 85 50.84 20.86 5.44
CA ASP A 85 50.69 19.59 4.70
C ASP A 85 50.19 19.95 3.29
N PRO A 86 50.79 19.40 2.21
CA PRO A 86 51.16 20.20 1.05
C PRO A 86 49.96 20.77 0.30
N SER A 87 49.68 22.05 0.58
CA SER A 87 48.61 22.89 0.03
C SER A 87 47.49 22.10 -0.64
N ASP A 88 46.61 21.49 0.16
CA ASP A 88 45.50 20.75 -0.41
C ASP A 88 44.57 21.72 -1.13
N THR A 89 44.56 21.64 -2.46
CA THR A 89 43.68 22.39 -3.36
C THR A 89 42.68 21.47 -4.05
N GLN A 90 42.68 20.17 -3.71
CA GLN A 90 41.63 19.27 -4.15
C GLN A 90 40.42 19.46 -3.22
N ALA A 91 39.23 19.31 -3.78
CA ALA A 91 37.99 19.30 -3.01
C ALA A 91 37.46 17.87 -2.88
N PRO A 92 36.77 17.54 -1.77
CA PRO A 92 36.11 16.26 -1.61
C PRO A 92 35.19 15.86 -2.77
N SER A 93 35.02 14.55 -2.96
CA SER A 93 34.01 14.06 -3.91
C SER A 93 32.60 14.53 -3.53
N VAL A 94 31.78 14.88 -4.52
CA VAL A 94 30.41 15.40 -4.29
C VAL A 94 29.55 14.34 -3.56
N PRO A 95 28.85 14.69 -2.46
CA PRO A 95 27.94 13.77 -1.78
C PRO A 95 26.89 13.18 -2.72
N GLN A 96 26.81 11.84 -2.78
CA GLN A 96 25.92 11.12 -3.68
C GLN A 96 24.69 10.56 -2.97
N ASN A 97 23.65 10.23 -3.74
CA ASN A 97 22.42 9.61 -3.27
C ASN A 97 21.77 10.36 -2.09
N LEU A 98 21.75 11.71 -2.17
CA LEU A 98 21.01 12.55 -1.24
C LEU A 98 19.51 12.23 -1.35
N THR A 99 18.92 11.86 -0.23
CA THR A 99 17.50 11.52 -0.08
C THR A 99 16.88 12.33 1.06
N ALA A 100 15.56 12.48 1.00
CA ALA A 100 14.73 13.03 2.07
C ALA A 100 13.72 11.95 2.48
N THR A 101 13.67 11.62 3.76
CA THR A 101 12.78 10.63 4.37
C THR A 101 12.14 11.19 5.63
N ASN A 102 11.23 10.46 6.27
CA ASN A 102 10.55 10.89 7.52
C ASN A 102 9.91 12.29 7.39
N ILE A 103 9.31 12.58 6.23
CA ILE A 103 8.78 13.90 5.91
C ILE A 103 7.54 14.17 6.77
N GLY A 104 7.66 15.10 7.71
CA GLY A 104 6.59 15.58 8.57
C GLY A 104 6.01 16.93 8.13
N THR A 105 5.27 17.56 9.03
CA THR A 105 4.66 18.88 8.80
C THR A 105 5.68 20.03 8.86
N THR A 106 6.68 19.93 9.73
CA THR A 106 7.73 20.96 9.94
C THR A 106 9.15 20.39 9.94
N SER A 107 9.32 19.13 9.53
CA SER A 107 10.57 18.37 9.67
C SER A 107 10.77 17.35 8.55
N LEU A 108 12.02 16.89 8.36
CA LEU A 108 12.39 15.72 7.56
C LEU A 108 13.85 15.29 7.83
N THR A 109 14.15 14.01 7.62
CA THR A 109 15.52 13.48 7.68
C THR A 109 16.17 13.57 6.29
N LEU A 110 17.31 14.25 6.17
CA LEU A 110 18.19 14.16 5.02
C LEU A 110 19.22 13.04 5.23
N SER A 111 19.56 12.29 4.19
CA SER A 111 20.62 11.27 4.21
C SER A 111 21.38 11.22 2.90
N TRP A 112 22.70 11.05 2.94
CA TRP A 112 23.59 10.97 1.77
C TRP A 112 24.68 9.91 1.96
N GLN A 113 25.43 9.62 0.89
CA GLN A 113 26.63 8.78 0.98
C GLN A 113 27.86 9.61 1.33
N ALA A 114 28.75 9.01 2.13
CA ALA A 114 29.99 9.64 2.56
C ALA A 114 30.88 10.04 1.37
N SER A 115 31.34 11.29 1.40
CA SER A 115 32.37 11.79 0.49
C SER A 115 33.73 11.21 0.81
N SER A 116 34.58 11.12 -0.21
CA SER A 116 35.94 10.60 -0.17
C SER A 116 36.90 11.67 -0.67
N ASP A 117 38.06 11.81 -0.02
CA ASP A 117 39.04 12.83 -0.39
C ASP A 117 40.46 12.44 0.05
N ASN A 118 41.49 13.16 -0.42
CA ASN A 118 42.89 12.91 -0.06
C ASN A 118 43.27 13.42 1.34
N VAL A 119 42.66 14.50 1.82
CA VAL A 119 42.65 14.87 3.24
C VAL A 119 41.27 14.51 3.80
N ALA A 120 41.18 14.17 5.09
CA ALA A 120 39.91 13.74 5.67
C ALA A 120 38.84 14.84 5.59
N VAL A 121 37.68 14.49 5.01
CA VAL A 121 36.45 15.32 5.04
C VAL A 121 36.14 15.65 6.50
N THR A 122 35.98 16.94 6.82
CA THR A 122 35.72 17.40 8.19
C THR A 122 34.24 17.63 8.46
N ARG A 123 33.47 18.04 7.43
CA ARG A 123 32.05 18.35 7.56
C ARG A 123 31.30 18.27 6.23
N TYR A 124 29.97 18.33 6.31
CA TYR A 124 29.06 18.55 5.21
C TYR A 124 28.26 19.84 5.42
N ASP A 125 28.24 20.73 4.44
CA ASP A 125 27.39 21.93 4.45
C ASP A 125 26.06 21.62 3.74
N VAL A 126 24.94 22.02 4.33
CA VAL A 126 23.57 21.82 3.79
C VAL A 126 22.96 23.16 3.37
N GLN A 127 22.31 23.20 2.20
CA GLN A 127 21.59 24.37 1.68
C GLN A 127 20.13 24.03 1.34
N THR A 128 19.21 24.95 1.64
CA THR A 128 17.78 24.88 1.30
C THR A 128 17.39 26.01 0.35
N ASN A 129 16.54 25.76 -0.64
CA ASN A 129 15.86 26.75 -1.50
C ASN A 129 16.74 27.89 -2.08
N GLY A 130 18.04 27.64 -2.29
CA GLY A 130 19.00 28.64 -2.79
C GLY A 130 19.45 29.70 -1.78
N ALA A 131 19.17 29.51 -0.48
CA ALA A 131 19.67 30.34 0.61
C ALA A 131 21.18 30.13 0.88
N GLY A 132 21.71 30.64 2.00
CA GLY A 132 23.08 30.34 2.44
C GLY A 132 23.29 28.87 2.84
N VAL A 133 24.44 28.56 3.43
CA VAL A 133 24.57 27.34 4.24
C VAL A 133 23.64 27.50 5.45
N VAL A 134 22.76 26.53 5.68
CA VAL A 134 21.72 26.59 6.72
C VAL A 134 22.12 25.78 7.96
N VAL A 135 22.88 24.71 7.75
CA VAL A 135 23.56 23.93 8.80
C VAL A 135 24.83 23.30 8.23
N SER A 136 25.82 23.07 9.08
CA SER A 136 26.99 22.23 8.79
C SER A 136 26.99 21.04 9.75
N VAL A 137 27.35 19.87 9.25
CA VAL A 137 27.27 18.57 9.95
C VAL A 137 28.66 17.96 9.99
N ASP A 138 29.21 17.74 11.19
CA ASP A 138 30.57 17.21 11.35
C ASP A 138 30.69 15.77 10.84
N ALA A 139 31.79 15.48 10.13
CA ALA A 139 32.10 14.13 9.70
C ALA A 139 32.45 13.24 10.91
N PRO A 140 32.05 11.95 10.92
CA PRO A 140 31.52 11.15 9.81
C PRO A 140 29.99 11.18 9.66
N GLY A 141 29.29 12.19 10.18
CA GLY A 141 27.84 12.32 10.00
C GLY A 141 27.43 12.47 8.53
N VAL A 142 26.55 11.59 8.05
CA VAL A 142 26.01 11.59 6.67
C VAL A 142 24.48 11.64 6.62
N SER A 143 23.87 12.11 7.70
CA SER A 143 22.43 12.30 7.85
C SER A 143 22.18 13.46 8.80
N TYR A 144 21.04 14.15 8.63
CA TYR A 144 20.65 15.28 9.46
C TYR A 144 19.13 15.49 9.45
N ASP A 145 18.54 15.67 10.64
CA ASP A 145 17.11 15.98 10.79
C ASP A 145 16.87 17.49 10.69
N MET A 146 16.34 17.92 9.55
CA MET A 146 15.88 19.29 9.33
C MET A 146 14.62 19.53 10.15
N MET A 147 14.63 20.61 10.93
CA MET A 147 13.55 21.05 11.82
C MET A 147 13.17 22.51 11.53
N GLY A 148 11.95 22.91 11.88
CA GLY A 148 11.48 24.30 11.73
C GLY A 148 11.15 24.70 10.29
N LEU A 149 10.83 23.72 9.44
CA LEU A 149 10.30 23.95 8.10
C LEU A 149 8.84 24.42 8.15
N THR A 150 8.38 25.10 7.11
CA THR A 150 6.97 25.46 6.92
C THR A 150 6.21 24.26 6.34
N ALA A 151 4.96 24.05 6.77
CA ALA A 151 4.08 23.01 6.23
C ALA A 151 3.57 23.29 4.80
N SER A 152 3.13 22.25 4.09
CA SER A 152 2.68 22.31 2.68
C SER A 152 3.64 23.08 1.74
N THR A 153 4.94 22.99 1.99
CA THR A 153 5.95 23.80 1.32
C THR A 153 6.97 22.92 0.62
N ASP A 154 7.24 23.21 -0.65
CA ASP A 154 8.29 22.56 -1.42
C ASP A 154 9.67 23.07 -1.00
N TYR A 155 10.54 22.13 -0.63
CA TYR A 155 11.94 22.37 -0.31
C TYR A 155 12.86 21.60 -1.25
N ALA A 156 13.84 22.31 -1.80
CA ALA A 156 14.94 21.79 -2.59
C ALA A 156 16.23 21.83 -1.76
N PHE A 157 16.69 20.66 -1.32
CA PHE A 157 17.90 20.51 -0.51
C PHE A 157 19.07 20.05 -1.36
N ARG A 158 20.27 20.53 -1.04
CA ARG A 158 21.54 19.98 -1.55
C ARG A 158 22.65 20.06 -0.50
N VAL A 159 23.61 19.15 -0.61
CA VAL A 159 24.70 18.99 0.36
C VAL A 159 26.03 19.02 -0.37
N ARG A 160 27.08 19.56 0.27
CA ARG A 160 28.47 19.49 -0.20
C ARG A 160 29.37 19.03 0.95
N ALA A 161 30.48 18.37 0.64
CA ALA A 161 31.49 18.01 1.63
C ALA A 161 32.61 19.06 1.66
N CYS A 162 33.27 19.25 2.80
CA CYS A 162 34.43 20.12 2.95
C CYS A 162 35.53 19.45 3.79
N ASP A 163 36.80 19.69 3.41
CA ASP A 163 38.00 19.12 4.05
C ASP A 163 38.51 20.00 5.23
N ARG A 164 39.78 19.83 5.62
CA ARG A 164 40.44 20.59 6.71
C ARG A 164 41.14 21.88 6.25
N ALA A 165 41.57 21.97 4.99
CA ALA A 165 42.01 23.20 4.34
C ALA A 165 40.84 24.12 3.94
N ASN A 166 39.60 23.59 4.05
CA ASN A 166 38.33 24.23 3.72
C ASN A 166 38.13 24.46 2.20
N ASN A 167 38.68 23.57 1.36
CA ASN A 167 38.05 23.36 0.06
C ASN A 167 36.71 22.63 0.29
N CYS A 168 35.79 22.81 -0.64
CA CYS A 168 34.47 22.18 -0.58
C CYS A 168 34.10 21.65 -1.97
N SER A 169 33.45 20.50 -1.99
CA SER A 169 32.92 19.90 -3.21
C SER A 169 31.93 20.84 -3.90
N ASP A 170 31.68 20.58 -5.19
CA ASP A 170 30.44 21.01 -5.81
C ASP A 170 29.23 20.49 -5.00
N TRP A 171 28.10 21.17 -5.14
CA TRP A 171 26.87 20.73 -4.48
C TRP A 171 26.31 19.46 -5.14
N SER A 172 25.72 18.59 -4.33
CA SER A 172 24.94 17.44 -4.80
C SER A 172 23.82 17.86 -5.75
N THR A 173 23.33 16.89 -6.53
CA THR A 173 21.99 16.95 -7.10
C THR A 173 20.98 17.32 -6.01
N GLN A 174 20.01 18.17 -6.33
CA GLN A 174 18.97 18.54 -5.37
C GLN A 174 17.99 17.38 -5.15
N VAL A 175 17.62 17.14 -3.90
CA VAL A 175 16.40 16.38 -3.57
C VAL A 175 15.26 17.37 -3.34
N LEU A 176 14.08 17.06 -3.89
CA LEU A 176 12.85 17.80 -3.63
C LEU A 176 12.03 17.06 -2.58
N ALA A 177 11.52 17.79 -1.60
CA ALA A 177 10.61 17.26 -0.58
C ALA A 177 9.53 18.30 -0.27
N THR A 178 8.26 17.91 -0.38
CA THR A 178 7.11 18.71 0.03
C THR A 178 6.76 18.33 1.46
N THR A 179 6.85 19.27 2.41
CA THR A 179 6.40 19.03 3.78
C THR A 179 4.90 18.74 3.82
N LEU A 180 4.47 17.90 4.77
CA LEU A 180 3.05 17.58 4.96
C LEU A 180 2.25 18.84 5.35
N ALA A 181 0.94 18.79 5.18
CA ALA A 181 0.06 19.90 5.57
C ALA A 181 -0.01 20.04 7.09
N ALA A 182 -0.03 21.29 7.59
CA ALA A 182 -0.28 21.53 9.00
C ALA A 182 -1.72 21.13 9.32
N SER A 183 -1.91 20.26 10.31
CA SER A 183 -3.20 19.66 10.58
C SER A 183 -4.22 20.72 11.02
N ALA A 184 -5.45 20.61 10.50
CA ALA A 184 -6.53 21.58 10.76
C ALA A 184 -7.24 21.32 12.11
N THR A 185 -6.91 20.20 12.75
CA THR A 185 -7.22 19.82 14.13
C THR A 185 -5.88 19.64 14.83
N GLY A 186 -5.67 20.29 15.99
CA GLY A 186 -4.41 20.16 16.71
C GLY A 186 -4.28 18.80 17.40
N ASN A 187 -3.06 18.25 17.41
CA ASN A 187 -2.66 16.97 18.00
C ASN A 187 -3.32 15.75 17.36
N GLU A 188 -2.65 15.20 16.34
CA GLU A 188 -2.91 13.85 15.86
C GLU A 188 -2.38 12.82 16.88
N PRO A 189 -3.04 11.66 17.07
CA PRO A 189 -2.61 10.68 18.05
C PRO A 189 -1.31 9.97 17.62
N PRO A 190 -0.49 9.52 18.59
CA PRO A 190 0.71 8.73 18.30
C PRO A 190 0.37 7.38 17.67
N VAL A 191 1.34 6.79 16.97
CA VAL A 191 1.23 5.46 16.35
C VAL A 191 2.20 4.51 17.04
N ALA A 192 1.65 3.66 17.90
CA ALA A 192 2.39 2.66 18.66
C ALA A 192 2.68 1.41 17.82
N ARG A 193 3.84 0.77 18.00
CA ARG A 193 4.28 -0.36 17.17
C ARG A 193 4.84 -1.50 18.02
N GLY A 194 4.15 -2.63 17.97
CA GLY A 194 4.51 -3.81 18.74
C GLY A 194 5.85 -4.43 18.34
N VAL A 195 6.53 -5.05 19.31
CA VAL A 195 7.86 -5.65 19.15
C VAL A 195 7.89 -7.08 19.71
N THR A 196 8.68 -7.97 19.09
CA THR A 196 8.92 -9.33 19.60
C THR A 196 10.33 -9.46 20.19
N HIS A 197 10.41 -9.99 21.40
CA HIS A 197 11.66 -10.38 22.06
C HIS A 197 11.71 -11.88 22.35
N TYR A 198 12.93 -12.44 22.29
CA TYR A 198 13.20 -13.86 22.51
C TYR A 198 14.08 -14.04 23.76
N GLY A 199 13.67 -14.92 24.66
CA GLY A 199 14.37 -15.20 25.92
C GLY A 199 14.56 -16.69 26.18
N SER A 200 15.21 -17.01 27.30
CA SER A 200 15.49 -18.39 27.74
C SER A 200 14.83 -18.70 29.09
N PRO A 201 14.54 -19.98 29.41
CA PRO A 201 13.74 -20.31 30.58
C PRO A 201 14.51 -20.01 31.87
N ASN A 202 13.83 -19.37 32.83
CA ASN A 202 14.41 -18.90 34.10
C ASN A 202 15.50 -17.82 33.96
N VAL A 203 15.64 -17.18 32.79
CA VAL A 203 16.58 -16.06 32.56
C VAL A 203 15.77 -14.76 32.40
N ALA A 204 16.15 -13.72 33.14
CA ALA A 204 15.54 -12.40 32.99
C ALA A 204 15.91 -11.78 31.63
N LEU A 205 14.92 -11.29 30.92
CA LEU A 205 15.01 -10.73 29.58
C LEU A 205 14.95 -9.20 29.67
N THR A 206 16.03 -8.52 29.26
CA THR A 206 16.02 -7.06 29.11
C THR A 206 15.30 -6.70 27.81
N ILE A 207 14.31 -5.82 27.93
CA ILE A 207 13.51 -5.26 26.85
C ILE A 207 13.91 -3.77 26.77
N PRO A 208 14.42 -3.29 25.62
CA PRO A 208 14.81 -1.89 25.43
C PRO A 208 13.58 -0.97 25.47
N ASP A 209 13.79 0.33 25.28
CA ASP A 209 12.68 1.29 25.23
C ASP A 209 11.67 0.92 24.15
N VAL A 210 10.44 0.61 24.56
CA VAL A 210 9.37 0.16 23.65
C VAL A 210 8.93 1.25 22.69
N ARG A 211 9.21 2.52 23.01
CA ARG A 211 8.93 3.69 22.17
C ARG A 211 9.91 3.87 21.01
N ALA A 212 11.01 3.09 20.95
CA ALA A 212 12.09 3.28 19.99
C ALA A 212 11.68 3.07 18.51
N ASN A 213 10.46 2.60 18.27
CA ASN A 213 9.86 2.43 16.95
C ASN A 213 8.40 2.96 16.89
N ASP A 214 7.97 3.69 17.92
CA ASP A 214 6.72 4.48 17.90
C ASP A 214 6.99 5.82 17.21
N ILE A 215 5.95 6.45 16.67
CA ILE A 215 6.05 7.80 16.09
C ILE A 215 4.90 8.69 16.55
N ASP A 216 5.17 9.98 16.64
CA ASP A 216 4.19 11.03 16.82
C ASP A 216 4.08 11.86 15.53
N PRO A 217 2.89 12.12 14.96
CA PRO A 217 2.77 12.89 13.72
C PRO A 217 3.10 14.38 13.86
N ASP A 218 2.84 14.96 15.04
CA ASP A 218 3.15 16.36 15.36
C ASP A 218 4.58 16.52 15.94
N GLY A 219 5.15 15.43 16.48
CA GLY A 219 6.52 15.34 17.00
C GLY A 219 6.63 15.52 18.51
N ASP A 220 5.54 15.27 19.26
CA ASP A 220 5.47 15.49 20.70
C ASP A 220 6.11 14.38 21.55
N GLU A 221 6.42 14.68 22.83
CA GLU A 221 7.18 13.76 23.69
C GLU A 221 6.33 12.58 24.18
N LEU A 222 6.57 11.41 23.59
CA LEU A 222 5.86 10.17 23.91
C LEU A 222 6.15 9.64 25.31
N SER A 223 5.15 9.69 26.19
CA SER A 223 5.12 8.99 27.48
C SER A 223 4.53 7.57 27.35
N VAL A 224 4.84 6.65 28.26
CA VAL A 224 4.38 5.25 28.16
C VAL A 224 4.03 4.62 29.52
N VAL A 225 2.93 3.86 29.55
CA VAL A 225 2.45 3.10 30.71
C VAL A 225 2.03 1.67 30.33
N VAL A 226 2.21 0.71 31.24
CA VAL A 226 1.70 -0.66 31.06
C VAL A 226 0.18 -0.68 31.32
N VAL A 227 -0.56 -1.34 30.43
CA VAL A 227 -2.03 -1.52 30.52
C VAL A 227 -2.37 -2.91 31.02
N THR A 228 -1.67 -3.91 30.50
CA THR A 228 -1.91 -5.34 30.78
C THR A 228 -0.56 -6.00 31.05
N GLU A 229 -0.36 -6.44 32.29
CA GLU A 229 0.82 -7.21 32.72
C GLU A 229 0.91 -8.58 32.00
N PRO A 230 2.12 -9.16 31.87
CA PRO A 230 2.30 -10.48 31.27
C PRO A 230 1.70 -11.60 32.12
N ALA A 231 1.26 -12.69 31.48
CA ALA A 231 0.52 -13.76 32.15
C ALA A 231 1.42 -14.89 32.69
N ASN A 232 2.63 -15.04 32.16
CA ASN A 232 3.57 -16.13 32.45
C ASN A 232 4.93 -15.63 32.96
N GLY A 233 4.99 -14.40 33.46
CA GLY A 233 6.14 -13.82 34.13
C GLY A 233 5.78 -12.57 34.91
N THR A 234 6.78 -11.75 35.21
CA THR A 234 6.64 -10.46 35.89
C THR A 234 7.46 -9.40 35.18
N LEU A 235 6.94 -8.17 35.12
CA LEU A 235 7.60 -7.04 34.49
C LEU A 235 8.14 -6.08 35.56
N THR A 236 9.29 -5.49 35.30
CA THR A 236 9.89 -4.43 36.14
C THR A 236 10.44 -3.33 35.24
N VAL A 237 10.26 -2.06 35.62
CA VAL A 237 10.77 -0.92 34.85
C VAL A 237 12.26 -0.75 35.14
N SER A 238 13.10 -0.72 34.11
CA SER A 238 14.56 -0.50 34.23
C SER A 238 14.94 0.96 33.96
N SER A 239 14.25 1.61 33.02
CA SER A 239 14.24 3.06 32.79
C SER A 239 12.90 3.44 32.15
N PRO A 240 12.55 4.73 31.98
CA PRO A 240 11.33 5.10 31.25
C PRO A 240 11.25 4.38 29.89
N GLY A 241 10.13 3.69 29.65
CA GLY A 241 9.88 2.87 28.46
C GLY A 241 10.65 1.55 28.32
N ALA A 242 11.69 1.30 29.13
CA ALA A 242 12.45 0.04 29.10
C ALA A 242 12.14 -0.86 30.30
N PHE A 243 12.19 -2.18 30.08
CA PHE A 243 11.71 -3.15 31.05
C PHE A 243 12.67 -4.34 31.22
N VAL A 244 12.56 -5.02 32.35
CA VAL A 244 13.11 -6.37 32.56
C VAL A 244 11.95 -7.30 32.86
N TYR A 245 11.76 -8.27 31.97
CA TYR A 245 10.78 -9.35 32.11
C TYR A 245 11.45 -10.57 32.75
N THR A 246 10.86 -11.09 33.83
CA THR A 246 11.30 -12.34 34.47
C THR A 246 10.24 -13.42 34.26
N PRO A 247 10.51 -14.48 33.47
CA PRO A 247 9.56 -15.57 33.27
C PRO A 247 9.31 -16.37 34.54
N ASN A 248 8.10 -16.92 34.67
CA ASN A 248 7.77 -17.90 35.70
C ASN A 248 8.68 -19.13 35.58
N ALA A 249 9.00 -19.75 36.72
CA ALA A 249 9.96 -20.84 36.78
C ALA A 249 9.53 -22.03 35.89
N GLY A 250 10.41 -22.43 34.97
CA GLY A 250 10.17 -23.50 33.99
C GLY A 250 9.26 -23.13 32.81
N PHE A 251 8.82 -21.88 32.66
CA PHE A 251 8.00 -21.45 31.52
C PHE A 251 8.76 -21.55 30.19
N ILE A 252 8.07 -22.09 29.18
CA ILE A 252 8.48 -22.16 27.76
C ILE A 252 7.19 -21.94 26.96
N GLY A 253 7.20 -20.98 26.04
CA GLY A 253 6.02 -20.57 25.27
C GLY A 253 5.97 -19.08 24.97
N ALA A 254 4.82 -18.62 24.48
CA ALA A 254 4.57 -17.20 24.21
C ALA A 254 3.89 -16.50 25.39
N ASP A 255 4.31 -15.25 25.65
CA ASP A 255 3.69 -14.33 26.60
C ASP A 255 3.61 -12.92 25.98
N ARG A 256 2.86 -12.00 26.60
CA ARG A 256 2.65 -10.64 26.09
C ARG A 256 2.26 -9.69 27.21
N PHE A 257 2.83 -8.49 27.18
CA PHE A 257 2.24 -7.33 27.87
C PHE A 257 1.77 -6.28 26.85
N VAL A 258 0.85 -5.42 27.27
CA VAL A 258 0.33 -4.31 26.45
C VAL A 258 0.73 -3.00 27.11
N TYR A 259 1.29 -2.08 26.33
CA TYR A 259 1.53 -0.70 26.76
C TYR A 259 0.59 0.27 26.05
N ARG A 260 0.43 1.45 26.64
CA ARG A 260 -0.19 2.63 26.04
C ARG A 260 0.83 3.74 25.98
N VAL A 261 0.97 4.35 24.82
CA VAL A 261 1.79 5.53 24.58
C VAL A 261 0.89 6.77 24.55
N SER A 262 1.39 7.94 24.95
CA SER A 262 0.65 9.21 24.89
C SER A 262 1.56 10.43 24.71
N ASP A 263 1.13 11.34 23.84
CA ASP A 263 1.71 12.66 23.54
C ASP A 263 1.62 13.70 24.68
N GLY A 264 0.83 13.42 25.72
CA GLY A 264 0.58 14.33 26.84
C GLY A 264 -0.30 15.55 26.50
N LYS A 265 -0.90 15.60 25.31
CA LYS A 265 -1.90 16.60 24.88
C LYS A 265 -3.32 16.03 24.87
N GLY A 266 -3.47 14.75 24.52
CA GLY A 266 -4.77 14.07 24.51
C GLY A 266 -4.88 12.84 23.61
N GLY A 267 -3.88 12.55 22.76
CA GLY A 267 -3.83 11.31 22.01
C GLY A 267 -3.18 10.18 22.82
N GLU A 268 -3.67 8.97 22.56
CA GLU A 268 -3.13 7.72 23.11
C GLU A 268 -3.26 6.60 22.08
N ASP A 269 -2.30 5.68 22.02
CA ASP A 269 -2.39 4.43 21.24
C ASP A 269 -1.77 3.26 22.03
N THR A 270 -2.08 2.02 21.67
CA THR A 270 -1.68 0.80 22.40
C THR A 270 -1.02 -0.24 21.53
N ALA A 271 0.11 -0.78 21.99
CA ALA A 271 0.86 -1.79 21.26
C ALA A 271 1.34 -2.95 22.15
N ASP A 272 1.74 -4.01 21.45
CA ASP A 272 2.07 -5.33 22.01
C ASP A 272 3.57 -5.53 22.16
N VAL A 273 4.04 -5.77 23.38
CA VAL A 273 5.36 -6.39 23.57
C VAL A 273 5.16 -7.89 23.68
N ARG A 274 5.54 -8.59 22.61
CA ARG A 274 5.42 -10.04 22.44
C ARG A 274 6.71 -10.69 22.92
N ILE A 275 6.61 -11.70 23.77
CA ILE A 275 7.75 -12.37 24.39
C ILE A 275 7.65 -13.85 24.05
N HIS A 276 8.75 -14.45 23.58
CA HIS A 276 8.82 -15.90 23.40
C HIS A 276 9.99 -16.49 24.17
N ILE A 277 9.67 -17.36 25.13
CA ILE A 277 10.65 -18.06 25.95
C ILE A 277 10.90 -19.42 25.33
N ALA A 278 12.05 -19.51 24.64
CA ALA A 278 12.43 -20.64 23.82
C ALA A 278 12.86 -21.85 24.66
N ASN A 279 12.58 -23.06 24.16
CA ASN A 279 13.23 -24.29 24.60
C ASN A 279 14.72 -24.27 24.22
N ARG A 280 15.01 -23.90 22.96
CA ARG A 280 16.36 -23.61 22.43
C ARG A 280 16.23 -22.53 21.35
N THR A 281 17.24 -21.66 21.25
CA THR A 281 17.32 -20.65 20.19
C THR A 281 18.47 -20.99 19.25
N PHE A 282 18.23 -20.93 17.94
CA PHE A 282 19.20 -21.14 16.88
C PHE A 282 19.32 -19.88 16.03
N TYR A 283 20.54 -19.52 15.62
CA TYR A 283 20.83 -18.29 14.90
C TYR A 283 21.38 -18.59 13.49
N VAL A 284 20.95 -17.81 12.51
CA VAL A 284 21.32 -17.95 11.09
C VAL A 284 21.77 -16.60 10.52
N ASP A 285 23.00 -16.54 10.01
CA ASP A 285 23.68 -15.33 9.52
C ASP A 285 24.62 -15.73 8.36
N PRO A 286 24.59 -15.10 7.18
CA PRO A 286 25.48 -15.47 6.06
C PRO A 286 26.99 -15.39 6.37
N ALA A 287 27.39 -14.70 7.45
CA ALA A 287 28.78 -14.70 7.94
C ALA A 287 29.13 -15.88 8.87
N GLY A 288 28.17 -16.75 9.19
CA GLY A 288 28.31 -17.87 10.12
C GLY A 288 28.99 -19.12 9.56
N ASP A 289 28.83 -20.25 10.26
CA ASP A 289 29.31 -21.55 9.80
C ASP A 289 28.37 -22.72 10.08
N ASP A 290 28.13 -23.54 9.06
CA ASP A 290 27.25 -24.71 9.11
C ASP A 290 27.84 -25.90 9.87
N THR A 291 29.13 -25.90 10.26
CA THR A 291 29.67 -26.93 11.16
C THR A 291 29.38 -26.64 12.64
N ALA A 292 29.02 -25.40 12.98
CA ALA A 292 28.70 -24.97 14.34
C ALA A 292 27.39 -25.58 14.89
N VAL A 293 27.20 -25.43 16.20
CA VAL A 293 25.97 -25.83 16.92
C VAL A 293 24.80 -24.86 16.66
N GLY A 294 25.09 -23.60 16.28
CA GLY A 294 24.08 -22.59 15.91
C GLY A 294 23.38 -21.92 17.09
N THR A 295 23.58 -22.36 18.33
CA THR A 295 22.86 -21.89 19.53
C THR A 295 23.43 -20.62 20.18
N SER A 296 24.19 -19.81 19.43
CA SER A 296 24.73 -18.53 19.90
C SER A 296 24.92 -17.56 18.73
N GLN A 297 24.65 -16.27 18.96
CA GLN A 297 24.91 -15.20 17.99
C GLN A 297 26.39 -15.06 17.60
N ALA A 298 27.31 -15.57 18.43
CA ALA A 298 28.74 -15.59 18.14
C ALA A 298 29.17 -16.81 17.28
N THR A 299 28.32 -17.83 17.14
CA THR A 299 28.56 -19.03 16.31
C THR A 299 27.26 -19.47 15.60
N PRO A 300 26.65 -18.61 14.76
CA PRO A 300 25.44 -18.93 14.01
C PRO A 300 25.73 -19.92 12.88
N TRP A 301 24.68 -20.58 12.38
CA TRP A 301 24.74 -21.27 11.09
C TRP A 301 24.76 -20.26 9.94
N ARG A 302 25.23 -20.70 8.77
CA ARG A 302 25.40 -19.83 7.59
C ARG A 302 24.21 -19.86 6.65
N THR A 303 23.60 -21.03 6.47
CA THR A 303 22.64 -21.31 5.40
C THR A 303 21.25 -21.70 5.92
N ILE A 304 20.21 -21.42 5.12
CA ILE A 304 18.89 -22.01 5.30
C ILE A 304 18.94 -23.51 4.97
N ALA A 305 19.80 -23.95 4.04
CA ALA A 305 20.07 -25.36 3.75
C ALA A 305 20.47 -26.17 5.00
N LYS A 306 21.27 -25.59 5.90
CA LYS A 306 21.59 -26.20 7.21
C LYS A 306 20.35 -26.35 8.10
N VAL A 307 19.49 -25.33 8.18
CA VAL A 307 18.21 -25.39 8.90
C VAL A 307 17.30 -26.47 8.31
N GLN A 308 17.20 -26.52 6.98
CA GLN A 308 16.39 -27.49 6.25
C GLN A 308 16.82 -28.93 6.52
N ALA A 309 18.13 -29.18 6.57
CA ALA A 309 18.69 -30.49 6.94
C ALA A 309 18.35 -30.88 8.39
N GLN A 310 18.37 -29.93 9.33
CA GLN A 310 17.97 -30.18 10.73
C GLN A 310 16.46 -30.44 10.86
N LEU A 311 15.61 -29.77 10.06
CA LEU A 311 14.16 -30.02 10.00
C LEU A 311 13.86 -31.46 9.54
N TYR A 312 14.50 -31.93 8.48
CA TYR A 312 14.37 -33.33 8.04
C TYR A 312 14.99 -34.34 9.04
N GLY A 313 16.09 -33.97 9.70
CA GLY A 313 16.92 -34.89 10.48
C GLY A 313 16.52 -35.14 11.94
N ASN A 314 15.26 -35.02 12.35
CA ASN A 314 14.87 -35.29 13.76
C ASN A 314 15.07 -34.10 14.73
N TYR A 315 15.80 -33.05 14.34
CA TYR A 315 16.55 -32.23 15.31
C TYR A 315 15.73 -31.21 16.12
N PHE A 316 14.75 -30.52 15.51
CA PHE A 316 13.90 -29.54 16.20
C PHE A 316 12.73 -30.17 16.95
N VAL A 317 12.33 -29.55 18.07
CA VAL A 317 11.24 -29.95 18.96
C VAL A 317 10.31 -28.77 19.29
N PRO A 318 9.08 -29.00 19.76
CA PRO A 318 8.13 -27.93 20.13
C PRO A 318 8.73 -26.91 21.13
N GLY A 319 8.60 -25.62 20.81
CA GLY A 319 9.15 -24.50 21.58
C GLY A 319 10.57 -24.10 21.19
N ASP A 320 11.22 -24.77 20.22
CA ASP A 320 12.46 -24.24 19.63
C ASP A 320 12.19 -22.99 18.78
N VAL A 321 13.19 -22.12 18.68
CA VAL A 321 13.15 -20.87 17.92
C VAL A 321 14.33 -20.80 16.95
N ILE A 322 14.08 -20.42 15.71
CA ILE A 322 15.06 -20.22 14.64
C ILE A 322 15.04 -18.73 14.26
N LEU A 323 16.16 -18.02 14.47
CA LEU A 323 16.27 -16.58 14.25
C LEU A 323 17.23 -16.25 13.11
N LEU A 324 16.72 -15.52 12.11
CA LEU A 324 17.48 -15.05 10.96
C LEU A 324 18.01 -13.63 11.22
N LYS A 325 19.23 -13.36 10.77
CA LYS A 325 19.90 -12.06 10.96
C LYS A 325 19.19 -10.92 10.21
N ARG A 326 18.74 -9.89 10.93
CA ARG A 326 18.24 -8.64 10.33
C ARG A 326 19.30 -8.00 9.44
N GLY A 327 18.88 -7.48 8.29
CA GLY A 327 19.75 -7.00 7.21
C GLY A 327 20.32 -8.08 6.27
N ALA A 328 20.15 -9.37 6.55
CA ALA A 328 20.64 -10.44 5.68
C ALA A 328 19.62 -10.86 4.59
N THR A 329 20.15 -11.35 3.46
CA THR A 329 19.38 -11.96 2.37
C THR A 329 19.83 -13.40 2.14
N PHE A 330 18.90 -14.34 2.27
CA PHE A 330 19.09 -15.77 2.04
C PHE A 330 18.42 -16.16 0.72
N ARG A 331 19.16 -16.80 -0.20
CA ARG A 331 18.72 -17.11 -1.58
C ARG A 331 18.34 -18.59 -1.74
N GLU A 332 17.59 -19.08 -0.76
CA GLU A 332 17.36 -20.49 -0.49
C GLU A 332 15.92 -20.67 0.05
N SER A 333 15.14 -21.59 -0.51
CA SER A 333 13.81 -21.93 0.04
C SER A 333 13.88 -22.70 1.36
N LEU A 334 12.96 -22.40 2.28
CA LEU A 334 12.77 -23.06 3.57
C LEU A 334 11.38 -23.71 3.67
N ASN A 335 11.34 -25.02 3.91
CA ASN A 335 10.13 -25.78 4.23
C ASN A 335 10.16 -26.25 5.69
N VAL A 336 9.36 -25.57 6.51
CA VAL A 336 9.11 -25.87 7.93
C VAL A 336 8.01 -26.94 8.04
N GLY A 337 8.34 -28.17 7.64
CA GLY A 337 7.45 -29.35 7.73
C GLY A 337 7.40 -29.99 9.12
N ARG A 338 7.52 -29.21 10.20
CA ARG A 338 7.59 -29.73 11.58
C ARG A 338 6.68 -28.92 12.51
N SER A 339 5.94 -29.63 13.35
CA SER A 339 4.94 -29.05 14.24
C SER A 339 5.49 -28.70 15.64
N GLY A 340 4.99 -27.61 16.21
CA GLY A 340 5.02 -27.35 17.65
C GLY A 340 3.79 -27.92 18.37
N THR A 341 3.45 -27.36 19.53
CA THR A 341 2.14 -27.51 20.21
C THR A 341 1.54 -26.13 20.49
N ALA A 342 0.28 -26.05 20.92
CA ALA A 342 -0.41 -24.79 21.22
C ALA A 342 0.35 -23.93 22.27
N GLU A 343 0.94 -24.57 23.27
CA GLU A 343 1.73 -23.93 24.33
C GLU A 343 3.17 -23.67 23.90
N ARG A 344 3.69 -24.47 22.95
CA ARG A 344 5.09 -24.49 22.52
C ARG A 344 5.18 -24.54 20.98
N PRO A 345 4.81 -23.47 20.27
CA PRO A 345 4.94 -23.42 18.83
C PRO A 345 6.42 -23.52 18.40
N LEU A 346 6.66 -23.91 17.15
CA LEU A 346 7.96 -23.77 16.50
C LEU A 346 8.01 -22.37 15.88
N VAL A 347 9.01 -21.55 16.23
CA VAL A 347 9.05 -20.14 15.80
C VAL A 347 10.19 -19.89 14.81
N LEU A 348 9.86 -19.24 13.70
CA LEU A 348 10.79 -18.67 12.73
C LEU A 348 10.73 -17.14 12.86
N GLY A 349 11.82 -16.52 13.30
CA GLY A 349 11.86 -15.09 13.65
C GLY A 349 13.14 -14.39 13.18
N ALA A 350 13.34 -13.17 13.70
CA ALA A 350 14.47 -12.31 13.34
C ALA A 350 15.28 -11.85 14.55
N TYR A 351 16.58 -11.58 14.39
CA TYR A 351 17.44 -11.03 15.45
C TYR A 351 18.44 -9.97 14.95
N GLY A 352 18.95 -9.15 15.87
CA GLY A 352 19.81 -8.01 15.57
C GLY A 352 19.00 -6.74 15.27
N SER A 353 19.60 -5.80 14.54
CA SER A 353 19.01 -4.51 14.17
C SER A 353 18.92 -4.34 12.64
N GLY A 354 18.10 -3.39 12.19
CA GLY A 354 17.89 -3.10 10.77
C GLY A 354 16.71 -3.85 10.13
N ALA A 355 16.71 -3.90 8.79
CA ALA A 355 15.63 -4.44 7.98
C ALA A 355 15.32 -5.92 8.30
N ARG A 356 14.09 -6.35 8.02
CA ARG A 356 13.67 -7.76 8.17
C ARG A 356 14.58 -8.68 7.32
N PRO A 357 14.98 -9.87 7.82
CA PRO A 357 15.74 -10.83 7.02
C PRO A 357 14.93 -11.24 5.78
N ILE A 358 15.56 -11.26 4.61
CA ILE A 358 14.92 -11.60 3.35
C ILE A 358 15.14 -13.08 3.03
N ILE A 359 14.06 -13.86 2.89
CA ILE A 359 14.05 -15.19 2.28
C ILE A 359 13.64 -15.01 0.81
N SER A 360 14.55 -15.29 -0.11
CA SER A 360 14.46 -14.89 -1.52
C SER A 360 14.47 -16.09 -2.47
N GLY A 361 13.48 -16.15 -3.36
CA GLY A 361 13.46 -17.11 -4.49
C GLY A 361 14.37 -16.71 -5.67
N ALA A 362 15.15 -15.64 -5.52
CA ALA A 362 16.01 -15.11 -6.57
C ALA A 362 17.51 -15.39 -6.39
N ARG A 363 18.13 -15.75 -7.51
CA ARG A 363 19.57 -15.94 -7.69
C ARG A 363 20.22 -14.67 -8.23
N ALA A 364 21.39 -14.31 -7.70
CA ALA A 364 22.18 -13.19 -8.24
C ALA A 364 22.84 -13.58 -9.58
N VAL A 365 22.89 -12.64 -10.53
CA VAL A 365 23.44 -12.83 -11.88
C VAL A 365 24.83 -12.20 -12.00
N THR A 366 25.81 -12.99 -12.42
CA THR A 366 27.22 -12.61 -12.55
C THR A 366 27.80 -13.06 -13.89
N GLY A 367 28.95 -12.52 -14.29
CA GLY A 367 29.60 -12.88 -15.56
C GLY A 367 29.01 -12.14 -16.77
N TRP A 368 28.62 -10.89 -16.58
CA TRP A 368 28.10 -10.02 -17.63
C TRP A 368 29.16 -9.71 -18.70
N SER A 369 28.70 -9.64 -19.95
CA SER A 369 29.48 -9.29 -21.13
C SER A 369 28.65 -8.40 -22.06
N VAL A 370 29.27 -7.54 -22.85
CA VAL A 370 28.54 -6.73 -23.84
C VAL A 370 28.02 -7.65 -24.96
N HIS A 371 26.74 -7.52 -25.30
CA HIS A 371 26.16 -8.16 -26.48
C HIS A 371 26.19 -7.24 -27.70
N SER A 372 25.63 -6.02 -27.57
CA SER A 372 25.61 -4.98 -28.59
C SER A 372 25.18 -3.65 -27.98
N GLY A 373 25.88 -2.55 -28.25
CA GLY A 373 25.54 -1.23 -27.71
C GLY A 373 25.46 -1.22 -26.18
N GLN A 374 24.30 -0.85 -25.63
CA GLN A 374 24.00 -0.88 -24.19
C GLN A 374 23.32 -2.18 -23.72
N ILE A 375 23.16 -3.17 -24.61
CA ILE A 375 22.67 -4.50 -24.26
C ILE A 375 23.83 -5.37 -23.78
N TYR A 376 23.71 -5.88 -22.56
CA TYR A 376 24.62 -6.85 -21.96
C TYR A 376 23.95 -8.22 -21.90
N LYS A 377 24.76 -9.28 -21.74
CA LYS A 377 24.29 -10.64 -21.50
C LYS A 377 25.11 -11.37 -20.43
N ALA A 378 24.46 -12.28 -19.72
CA ALA A 378 25.09 -13.15 -18.71
C ALA A 378 24.46 -14.57 -18.74
N PRO A 379 25.22 -15.62 -18.37
CA PRO A 379 24.70 -16.97 -18.22
C PRO A 379 23.82 -17.10 -16.97
N VAL A 380 22.66 -17.74 -17.09
CA VAL A 380 21.81 -18.11 -15.95
C VAL A 380 21.53 -19.61 -16.02
N THR A 381 22.16 -20.39 -15.14
CA THR A 381 21.90 -21.84 -15.04
C THR A 381 20.59 -22.07 -14.29
N LEU A 382 19.59 -22.61 -15.00
CA LEU A 382 18.33 -23.11 -14.42
C LEU A 382 18.41 -24.62 -14.19
N GLY A 383 17.80 -25.11 -13.11
CA GLY A 383 17.51 -26.52 -12.90
C GLY A 383 16.38 -27.04 -13.80
N PRO A 384 16.18 -28.37 -13.92
CA PRO A 384 15.25 -28.97 -14.89
C PRO A 384 13.78 -28.54 -14.79
N ASN A 385 13.37 -28.01 -13.63
CA ASN A 385 12.01 -27.54 -13.34
C ASN A 385 11.97 -26.05 -12.93
N GLU A 386 13.10 -25.33 -13.03
CA GLU A 386 13.12 -23.88 -12.77
C GLU A 386 12.72 -23.10 -14.03
N THR A 387 12.11 -21.93 -13.85
CA THR A 387 11.84 -20.98 -14.93
C THR A 387 12.28 -19.59 -14.50
N LEU A 388 12.82 -18.78 -15.40
CA LEU A 388 13.12 -17.37 -15.12
C LEU A 388 11.87 -16.55 -15.44
N LYS A 389 11.25 -15.95 -14.41
CA LYS A 389 10.00 -15.18 -14.57
C LYS A 389 10.17 -13.66 -14.42
N TYR A 390 11.12 -13.22 -13.59
CA TYR A 390 11.39 -11.80 -13.32
C TYR A 390 12.88 -11.51 -13.16
N VAL A 391 13.28 -10.32 -13.59
CA VAL A 391 14.61 -9.71 -13.36
C VAL A 391 14.43 -8.49 -12.47
N PHE A 392 15.34 -8.30 -11.52
CA PHE A 392 15.41 -7.13 -10.65
C PHE A 392 16.82 -6.53 -10.74
N VAL A 393 16.93 -5.21 -10.72
CA VAL A 393 18.20 -4.48 -10.68
C VAL A 393 18.12 -3.49 -9.53
N ASN A 394 19.01 -3.64 -8.54
CA ASN A 394 18.98 -2.88 -7.28
C ASN A 394 17.58 -2.93 -6.62
N ALA A 395 16.99 -4.12 -6.55
CA ALA A 395 15.62 -4.42 -6.11
C ALA A 395 14.47 -3.82 -6.96
N VAL A 396 14.74 -3.01 -7.98
CA VAL A 396 13.71 -2.51 -8.92
C VAL A 396 13.44 -3.56 -10.00
N ARG A 397 12.18 -4.00 -10.16
CA ARG A 397 11.79 -4.98 -11.19
C ARG A 397 11.94 -4.40 -12.60
N GLN A 398 12.53 -5.17 -13.51
CA GLN A 398 12.77 -4.79 -14.91
C GLN A 398 11.64 -5.31 -15.84
N THR A 399 11.47 -4.68 -16.99
CA THR A 399 10.38 -4.96 -17.96
C THR A 399 10.80 -6.06 -18.94
N LEU A 400 9.92 -7.01 -19.26
CA LEU A 400 10.20 -7.98 -20.33
C LEU A 400 10.16 -7.26 -21.69
N ALA A 401 11.19 -7.47 -22.52
CA ALA A 401 11.36 -6.86 -23.85
C ALA A 401 10.08 -6.93 -24.68
N ARG A 402 9.53 -5.77 -25.07
CA ARG A 402 8.17 -5.65 -25.61
C ARG A 402 7.97 -4.47 -26.56
N PHE A 403 7.02 -4.64 -27.47
CA PHE A 403 6.55 -3.61 -28.40
C PHE A 403 5.04 -3.38 -28.28
N PRO A 404 4.58 -2.12 -28.13
CA PRO A 404 5.37 -0.94 -27.79
C PRO A 404 5.90 -1.03 -26.35
N ASN A 405 7.07 -0.44 -26.09
CA ASN A 405 7.72 -0.44 -24.78
C ASN A 405 6.83 0.25 -23.71
N THR A 406 5.96 1.16 -24.14
CA THR A 406 4.92 1.85 -23.34
C THR A 406 3.58 1.87 -24.06
N GLY A 407 2.49 1.61 -23.35
CA GLY A 407 1.13 1.67 -23.88
C GLY A 407 0.61 0.34 -24.43
N TRP A 408 -0.34 0.42 -25.37
CA TRP A 408 -1.03 -0.70 -26.00
C TRP A 408 -1.30 -0.37 -27.47
N LEU A 409 -1.19 -1.37 -28.34
CA LEU A 409 -1.73 -1.36 -29.71
C LEU A 409 -3.23 -1.66 -29.69
N ARG A 410 -3.93 -1.47 -30.81
CA ARG A 410 -5.37 -1.73 -30.95
C ARG A 410 -5.67 -2.41 -32.27
N THR A 411 -6.36 -3.54 -32.24
CA THR A 411 -6.72 -4.29 -33.46
C THR A 411 -7.96 -3.69 -34.14
N ASP A 412 -7.90 -3.55 -35.47
CA ASP A 412 -9.07 -3.20 -36.29
C ASP A 412 -10.05 -4.38 -36.44
N SER A 413 -9.52 -5.62 -36.37
CA SER A 413 -10.32 -6.84 -36.37
C SER A 413 -9.54 -8.04 -35.83
N GLY A 414 -10.16 -8.75 -34.88
CA GLY A 414 -9.62 -9.98 -34.30
C GLY A 414 -10.51 -11.20 -34.55
N SER A 415 -9.90 -12.38 -34.54
CA SER A 415 -10.56 -13.66 -34.28
C SER A 415 -9.64 -14.58 -33.48
N ASN A 416 -10.18 -15.67 -32.91
CA ASN A 416 -9.45 -16.62 -32.06
C ASN A 416 -8.14 -17.20 -32.68
N ASN A 417 -7.91 -17.01 -33.99
CA ASN A 417 -6.70 -17.48 -34.69
C ASN A 417 -5.82 -16.35 -35.26
N HIS A 418 -6.24 -15.08 -35.26
CA HIS A 418 -5.43 -13.96 -35.78
C HIS A 418 -5.89 -12.56 -35.33
N LEU A 419 -4.95 -11.61 -35.33
CA LEU A 419 -5.20 -10.17 -35.26
C LEU A 419 -4.79 -9.48 -36.57
N ILE A 420 -5.45 -8.36 -36.87
CA ILE A 420 -5.07 -7.42 -37.92
C ILE A 420 -5.01 -6.01 -37.33
N ASP A 421 -3.92 -5.30 -37.58
CA ASP A 421 -3.62 -3.97 -37.05
C ASP A 421 -2.68 -3.23 -38.03
N ALA A 422 -3.07 -2.03 -38.47
CA ALA A 422 -2.31 -1.26 -39.44
C ALA A 422 -0.98 -0.67 -38.91
N ASP A 423 -0.83 -0.50 -37.59
CA ASP A 423 0.36 0.08 -36.97
C ASP A 423 1.51 -0.95 -36.83
N LEU A 424 1.23 -2.25 -37.08
CA LEU A 424 2.23 -3.31 -37.20
C LEU A 424 3.05 -3.21 -38.50
N THR A 425 3.82 -2.14 -38.60
CA THR A 425 4.66 -1.75 -39.75
C THR A 425 5.97 -2.52 -39.89
N ALA A 426 6.26 -3.45 -38.96
CA ALA A 426 7.48 -4.26 -38.97
C ALA A 426 7.53 -5.27 -40.14
N ALA A 427 8.71 -5.84 -40.38
CA ALA A 427 8.89 -6.86 -41.42
C ALA A 427 8.13 -8.17 -41.09
N ALA A 428 7.73 -8.90 -42.13
CA ALA A 428 7.21 -10.26 -41.97
C ALA A 428 8.24 -11.13 -41.22
N GLY A 429 7.77 -11.96 -40.30
CA GLY A 429 8.61 -12.79 -39.44
C GLY A 429 9.16 -12.10 -38.18
N THR A 430 9.11 -10.76 -38.05
CA THR A 430 9.71 -10.04 -36.90
C THR A 430 9.20 -10.52 -35.54
N TYR A 431 7.93 -10.91 -35.43
CA TYR A 431 7.29 -11.33 -34.18
C TYR A 431 7.10 -12.86 -34.06
N ASP A 432 7.68 -13.67 -34.95
CA ASP A 432 7.46 -15.12 -34.97
C ASP A 432 8.01 -15.78 -33.69
N GLY A 433 7.16 -16.51 -32.97
CA GLY A 433 7.49 -17.10 -31.67
C GLY A 433 7.69 -16.08 -30.54
N ALA A 434 7.25 -14.82 -30.72
CA ALA A 434 7.02 -13.90 -29.61
C ALA A 434 5.64 -14.17 -28.96
N ARG A 435 5.39 -13.58 -27.79
CA ARG A 435 4.12 -13.70 -27.07
C ARG A 435 3.28 -12.45 -27.30
N ALA A 436 2.03 -12.59 -27.72
CA ALA A 436 1.08 -11.48 -27.71
C ALA A 436 0.36 -11.49 -26.36
N VAL A 437 0.30 -10.35 -25.67
CA VAL A 437 -0.49 -10.15 -24.45
C VAL A 437 -1.75 -9.41 -24.84
N LEU A 438 -2.88 -10.12 -24.81
CA LEU A 438 -4.17 -9.64 -25.28
C LEU A 438 -5.08 -9.33 -24.09
N HIS A 439 -5.64 -8.13 -24.05
CA HIS A 439 -6.87 -7.86 -23.31
C HIS A 439 -8.02 -8.42 -24.18
N ALA A 440 -8.43 -9.67 -23.99
CA ALA A 440 -9.26 -10.41 -24.96
C ALA A 440 -10.62 -10.89 -24.44
N VAL A 441 -10.74 -11.08 -23.12
CA VAL A 441 -11.93 -11.62 -22.46
C VAL A 441 -12.25 -10.75 -21.24
N ASN A 442 -13.54 -10.63 -20.90
CA ASN A 442 -14.05 -9.59 -19.99
C ASN A 442 -13.25 -9.48 -18.68
N TRP A 443 -12.99 -10.65 -18.06
CA TRP A 443 -12.39 -10.79 -16.73
C TRP A 443 -10.94 -11.30 -16.73
N ALA A 444 -10.23 -11.36 -17.88
CA ALA A 444 -8.84 -11.83 -17.93
C ALA A 444 -8.00 -11.38 -19.15
N PHE A 445 -6.67 -11.56 -19.02
CA PHE A 445 -5.73 -11.48 -20.14
C PHE A 445 -5.49 -12.85 -20.77
N GLU A 446 -5.22 -12.86 -22.08
CA GLU A 446 -4.87 -14.02 -22.89
C GLU A 446 -3.46 -13.87 -23.48
N ARG A 447 -2.73 -14.97 -23.64
CA ARG A 447 -1.29 -14.91 -24.01
C ARG A 447 -0.83 -15.91 -25.09
N PRO A 448 -1.46 -15.93 -26.28
CA PRO A 448 -1.06 -16.81 -27.37
C PRO A 448 0.35 -16.53 -27.88
N THR A 449 1.04 -17.60 -28.29
CA THR A 449 2.29 -17.49 -29.04
C THR A 449 1.98 -17.16 -30.50
N ILE A 450 2.68 -16.17 -31.05
CA ILE A 450 2.56 -15.77 -32.46
C ILE A 450 3.22 -16.86 -33.32
N ALA A 451 2.42 -17.52 -34.15
CA ALA A 451 2.87 -18.58 -35.05
C ALA A 451 3.39 -18.04 -36.40
N SER A 452 2.92 -16.87 -36.85
CA SER A 452 3.52 -16.13 -37.96
C SER A 452 3.05 -14.67 -38.03
N HIS A 453 3.97 -13.75 -38.29
CA HIS A 453 3.71 -12.35 -38.67
C HIS A 453 3.80 -12.18 -40.20
N VAL A 454 2.69 -11.77 -40.82
CA VAL A 454 2.57 -11.56 -42.27
C VAL A 454 2.56 -10.07 -42.58
N ALA A 455 3.29 -9.67 -43.62
CA ALA A 455 3.35 -8.28 -44.10
C ALA A 455 1.94 -7.73 -44.41
N GLY A 456 1.69 -6.49 -44.00
CA GLY A 456 0.34 -5.92 -43.93
C GLY A 456 -0.33 -6.09 -42.56
N GLY A 457 0.47 -6.21 -41.49
CA GLY A 457 0.00 -6.05 -40.11
C GLY A 457 -0.84 -7.21 -39.55
N ARG A 458 -0.59 -8.45 -39.97
CA ARG A 458 -1.36 -9.62 -39.53
C ARG A 458 -0.53 -10.58 -38.68
N LEU A 459 -1.00 -10.84 -37.45
CA LEU A 459 -0.46 -11.86 -36.55
C LEU A 459 -1.36 -13.09 -36.58
N ASN A 460 -0.83 -14.28 -36.89
CA ASN A 460 -1.55 -15.54 -36.73
C ASN A 460 -1.06 -16.27 -35.46
N PHE A 461 -1.97 -16.89 -34.73
CA PHE A 461 -1.67 -17.66 -33.51
C PHE A 461 -1.63 -19.17 -33.77
N ALA A 462 -1.00 -19.92 -32.87
CA ALA A 462 -1.16 -21.37 -32.82
C ALA A 462 -2.60 -21.71 -32.39
N ALA A 463 -3.31 -22.44 -33.24
CA ALA A 463 -4.77 -22.64 -33.11
C ALA A 463 -5.17 -23.30 -31.78
N ALA A 464 -6.39 -22.97 -31.32
CA ALA A 464 -7.02 -23.45 -30.09
C ALA A 464 -6.39 -22.98 -28.76
N THR A 465 -5.73 -21.81 -28.74
CA THR A 465 -5.27 -21.16 -27.49
C THR A 465 -6.14 -19.99 -27.05
N ALA A 466 -6.51 -19.06 -27.94
CA ALA A 466 -7.36 -17.92 -27.54
C ALA A 466 -8.81 -18.37 -27.28
N TYR A 467 -9.29 -18.18 -26.06
CA TYR A 467 -10.73 -18.14 -25.79
C TYR A 467 -11.39 -17.02 -26.61
N TYR A 468 -12.67 -17.24 -26.92
CA TYR A 468 -13.59 -16.36 -27.65
C TYR A 468 -13.20 -14.87 -27.66
N THR A 469 -12.60 -14.40 -28.76
CA THR A 469 -12.33 -12.97 -28.98
C THR A 469 -13.56 -12.34 -29.66
N PRO A 470 -14.35 -11.49 -29.00
CA PRO A 470 -15.47 -10.82 -29.66
C PRO A 470 -14.92 -9.79 -30.66
N PRO A 471 -15.58 -9.56 -31.82
CA PRO A 471 -15.14 -8.54 -32.77
C PRO A 471 -15.26 -7.13 -32.17
N GLY A 472 -14.12 -6.45 -31.99
CA GLY A 472 -14.03 -5.10 -31.44
C GLY A 472 -12.59 -4.63 -31.19
N ASP A 473 -12.45 -3.35 -30.83
CA ASP A 473 -11.18 -2.61 -30.75
C ASP A 473 -10.36 -2.94 -29.46
N TRP A 474 -9.93 -4.20 -29.32
CA TRP A 474 -9.21 -4.68 -28.13
C TRP A 474 -7.74 -4.21 -28.06
N GLY A 475 -7.25 -3.99 -26.84
CA GLY A 475 -5.87 -3.59 -26.55
C GLY A 475 -4.91 -4.78 -26.44
N TYR A 476 -3.72 -4.68 -27.04
CA TYR A 476 -2.67 -5.70 -26.89
C TYR A 476 -1.24 -5.13 -26.94
N PHE A 477 -0.24 -5.92 -26.54
CA PHE A 477 1.18 -5.68 -26.83
C PHE A 477 1.90 -6.99 -27.16
N ILE A 478 3.11 -6.91 -27.72
CA ILE A 478 3.93 -8.08 -28.09
C ILE A 478 5.18 -8.10 -27.21
N GLU A 479 5.60 -9.25 -26.70
CA GLU A 479 6.75 -9.36 -25.79
C GLU A 479 7.54 -10.68 -25.96
N ASN A 480 8.57 -10.84 -25.12
CA ASN A 480 9.36 -12.07 -24.97
C ASN A 480 10.20 -12.43 -26.21
N LYS A 481 10.91 -11.44 -26.79
CA LYS A 481 11.79 -11.67 -27.94
C LYS A 481 12.99 -10.71 -27.95
N LEU A 482 14.18 -11.21 -28.29
CA LEU A 482 15.44 -10.44 -28.26
C LEU A 482 15.46 -9.20 -29.18
N ASN A 483 14.69 -9.20 -30.26
CA ASN A 483 14.58 -8.06 -31.18
C ASN A 483 13.54 -7.00 -30.74
N LEU A 484 12.93 -7.17 -29.56
CA LEU A 484 12.08 -6.17 -28.88
C LEU A 484 12.80 -5.58 -27.66
N LEU A 485 14.12 -5.74 -27.58
CA LEU A 485 14.96 -5.29 -26.47
C LEU A 485 15.67 -4.00 -26.89
N ASP A 486 14.96 -2.88 -26.86
CA ASP A 486 15.46 -1.60 -27.38
C ASP A 486 15.33 -0.38 -26.45
N ALA A 487 14.73 -0.54 -25.25
CA ALA A 487 14.72 0.49 -24.20
C ALA A 487 15.50 0.10 -22.91
N PRO A 488 16.14 1.07 -22.22
CA PRO A 488 16.81 0.82 -20.92
C PRO A 488 15.87 0.22 -19.87
N GLY A 489 16.35 -0.81 -19.16
CA GLY A 489 15.55 -1.53 -18.15
C GLY A 489 14.62 -2.60 -18.71
N GLU A 490 14.74 -2.91 -20.01
CA GLU A 490 14.16 -4.11 -20.60
C GLU A 490 15.12 -5.31 -20.53
N TRP A 491 14.56 -6.53 -20.51
CA TRP A 491 15.32 -7.78 -20.51
C TRP A 491 14.69 -8.87 -21.38
N TYR A 492 15.47 -9.86 -21.78
CA TYR A 492 15.00 -11.07 -22.48
C TYR A 492 15.82 -12.29 -22.05
N PHE A 493 15.19 -13.46 -21.89
CA PHE A 493 15.91 -14.71 -21.58
C PHE A 493 15.81 -15.71 -22.73
N ASP A 494 16.96 -16.08 -23.29
CA ASP A 494 17.07 -17.17 -24.26
C ASP A 494 17.20 -18.50 -23.51
N THR A 495 16.10 -19.26 -23.48
CA THR A 495 16.02 -20.59 -22.86
C THR A 495 16.82 -21.67 -23.61
N ALA A 496 17.17 -21.46 -24.88
CA ALA A 496 17.96 -22.42 -25.66
C ALA A 496 19.47 -22.28 -25.40
N SER A 497 19.96 -21.07 -25.13
CA SER A 497 21.37 -20.83 -24.76
C SER A 497 21.61 -20.53 -23.26
N ASN A 498 20.55 -20.47 -22.46
CA ASN A 498 20.57 -20.08 -21.05
C ASN A 498 21.27 -18.72 -20.83
N GLN A 499 20.96 -17.74 -21.69
CA GLN A 499 21.50 -16.38 -21.63
C GLN A 499 20.40 -15.39 -21.26
N LEU A 500 20.61 -14.65 -20.17
CA LEU A 500 19.87 -13.43 -19.88
C LEU A 500 20.51 -12.28 -20.65
N TYR A 501 19.69 -11.54 -21.39
CA TYR A 501 20.02 -10.26 -22.02
C TYR A 501 19.31 -9.14 -21.25
N LEU A 502 20.02 -8.04 -20.99
CA LEU A 502 19.53 -6.88 -20.25
C LEU A 502 20.01 -5.61 -20.95
N TYR A 503 19.09 -4.70 -21.27
CA TYR A 503 19.43 -3.35 -21.70
C TYR A 503 19.77 -2.54 -20.45
N ALA A 504 21.03 -2.12 -20.33
CA ALA A 504 21.56 -1.46 -19.14
C ALA A 504 20.72 -0.24 -18.69
N PRO A 505 20.10 -0.26 -17.50
CA PRO A 505 19.44 0.91 -16.94
C PRO A 505 20.42 2.08 -16.84
N ASN A 506 20.04 3.24 -17.39
CA ASN A 506 20.88 4.44 -17.47
C ASN A 506 22.27 4.21 -18.12
N GLY A 507 22.43 3.16 -18.94
CA GLY A 507 23.69 2.78 -19.57
C GLY A 507 24.74 2.15 -18.62
N VAL A 508 24.41 1.92 -17.35
CA VAL A 508 25.36 1.43 -16.33
C VAL A 508 25.64 -0.07 -16.51
N ASN A 509 26.92 -0.46 -16.50
CA ASN A 509 27.34 -1.86 -16.65
C ASN A 509 26.72 -2.74 -15.53
N PRO A 510 25.88 -3.74 -15.86
CA PRO A 510 25.22 -4.61 -14.89
C PRO A 510 26.17 -5.36 -13.94
N SER A 511 27.46 -5.47 -14.27
CA SER A 511 28.50 -6.02 -13.38
C SER A 511 28.69 -5.23 -12.08
N THR A 512 28.23 -3.98 -12.04
CA THR A 512 28.32 -3.07 -10.89
C THR A 512 27.00 -2.91 -10.13
N LEU A 513 25.97 -3.66 -10.53
CA LEU A 513 24.60 -3.55 -10.00
C LEU A 513 24.20 -4.87 -9.32
N ALA A 514 23.30 -4.79 -8.34
CA ALA A 514 22.69 -5.97 -7.74
C ALA A 514 21.60 -6.50 -8.67
N VAL A 515 21.99 -7.35 -9.64
CA VAL A 515 21.04 -7.98 -10.57
C VAL A 515 20.62 -9.36 -10.09
N ASP A 516 19.32 -9.54 -9.90
CA ASP A 516 18.69 -10.74 -9.36
C ASP A 516 17.65 -11.31 -10.33
N VAL A 517 17.52 -12.64 -10.37
CA VAL A 517 16.52 -13.35 -11.17
C VAL A 517 15.69 -14.29 -10.31
N ALA A 518 14.37 -14.14 -10.35
CA ALA A 518 13.45 -15.08 -9.70
C ALA A 518 13.44 -16.41 -10.46
N THR A 519 13.83 -17.50 -9.79
CA THR A 519 13.83 -18.87 -10.37
C THR A 519 13.08 -19.90 -9.52
N GLN A 520 13.00 -19.70 -8.21
CA GLN A 520 12.42 -20.66 -7.27
C GLN A 520 10.95 -20.37 -6.95
N SER A 521 10.22 -21.43 -6.58
CA SER A 521 8.82 -21.37 -6.13
C SER A 521 8.74 -21.61 -4.62
N ASN A 522 7.83 -20.89 -3.94
CA ASN A 522 7.58 -20.94 -2.51
C ASN A 522 8.88 -20.88 -1.65
N PRO A 523 9.60 -19.73 -1.64
CA PRO A 523 10.74 -19.48 -0.75
C PRO A 523 10.46 -19.77 0.73
N LEU A 524 9.22 -19.60 1.20
CA LEU A 524 8.80 -20.10 2.51
C LEU A 524 7.63 -21.07 2.38
N GLN A 525 7.73 -22.23 3.02
CA GLN A 525 6.65 -23.21 3.13
C GLN A 525 6.44 -23.58 4.59
N LEU A 526 5.18 -23.52 5.05
CA LEU A 526 4.78 -23.81 6.43
C LEU A 526 3.86 -25.03 6.40
N GLY A 527 4.43 -26.20 6.70
CA GLY A 527 3.81 -27.51 6.51
C GLY A 527 3.65 -28.33 7.80
N GLY A 528 3.65 -27.67 8.94
CA GLY A 528 3.39 -28.26 10.26
C GLY A 528 2.46 -27.37 11.09
N ASN A 529 1.94 -27.93 12.18
CA ASN A 529 0.97 -27.29 13.06
C ASN A 529 1.69 -26.47 14.15
N HIS A 530 1.07 -25.40 14.65
CA HIS A 530 1.67 -24.52 15.67
C HIS A 530 3.04 -23.97 15.24
N ILE A 531 3.07 -23.32 14.07
CA ILE A 531 4.24 -22.58 13.59
C ILE A 531 3.94 -21.09 13.66
N VAL A 532 4.91 -20.29 14.11
CA VAL A 532 4.85 -18.83 14.06
C VAL A 532 5.97 -18.32 13.14
N ALA A 533 5.62 -17.51 12.14
CA ALA A 533 6.57 -16.73 11.35
C ALA A 533 6.43 -15.25 11.75
N ASP A 534 7.54 -14.61 12.13
CA ASP A 534 7.54 -13.32 12.82
C ASP A 534 8.64 -12.38 12.31
N GLY A 535 8.28 -11.22 11.78
CA GLY A 535 9.23 -10.17 11.40
C GLY A 535 10.17 -10.50 10.24
N LEU A 536 9.70 -11.30 9.27
CA LEU A 536 10.46 -11.74 8.09
C LEU A 536 10.11 -10.93 6.82
N SER A 537 10.94 -10.99 5.79
CA SER A 537 10.58 -10.55 4.43
C SER A 537 10.70 -11.73 3.47
N ILE A 538 9.70 -12.00 2.63
CA ILE A 538 9.69 -13.15 1.71
C ILE A 538 9.45 -12.63 0.28
N ARG A 539 10.40 -12.88 -0.63
CA ARG A 539 10.47 -12.17 -1.93
C ARG A 539 10.88 -13.03 -3.13
N HIS A 540 10.63 -12.49 -4.32
CA HIS A 540 11.13 -12.97 -5.62
C HIS A 540 10.77 -14.41 -5.99
N SER A 541 9.50 -14.81 -5.77
CA SER A 541 9.00 -16.11 -6.22
C SER A 541 8.42 -16.09 -7.64
N VAL A 542 8.65 -17.15 -8.40
CA VAL A 542 7.99 -17.37 -9.72
C VAL A 542 6.56 -17.91 -9.60
N ASN A 543 6.16 -18.26 -8.37
CA ASN A 543 4.88 -18.85 -7.97
C ASN A 543 4.45 -18.17 -6.64
N GLY A 544 3.79 -18.86 -5.70
CA GLY A 544 3.59 -18.35 -4.33
C GLY A 544 4.91 -17.98 -3.65
N ALA A 545 4.96 -16.86 -2.93
CA ALA A 545 6.07 -16.48 -2.07
C ALA A 545 6.04 -17.28 -0.76
N VAL A 546 4.85 -17.40 -0.17
CA VAL A 546 4.60 -18.23 1.01
C VAL A 546 3.53 -19.27 0.70
N HIS A 547 3.73 -20.51 1.16
CA HIS A 547 2.79 -21.61 0.96
C HIS A 547 2.51 -22.34 2.29
N ILE A 548 1.32 -22.17 2.83
CA ILE A 548 0.83 -22.84 4.03
C ILE A 548 -0.01 -24.04 3.58
N VAL A 549 0.39 -25.25 3.95
CA VAL A 549 -0.12 -26.50 3.35
C VAL A 549 -0.37 -27.59 4.38
N TYR A 550 -1.36 -28.44 4.09
CA TYR A 550 -1.93 -29.49 4.94
C TYR A 550 -2.99 -28.97 5.93
N LEU A 551 -3.92 -29.85 6.30
CA LEU A 551 -5.17 -29.50 7.00
C LEU A 551 -4.99 -29.44 8.53
N ASN A 552 -5.69 -28.50 9.17
CA ASN A 552 -5.62 -28.17 10.62
C ASN A 552 -4.28 -27.55 11.06
N ASN A 553 -3.75 -26.60 10.28
CA ASN A 553 -2.48 -25.94 10.55
C ASN A 553 -2.69 -24.63 11.31
N HIS A 554 -2.68 -24.71 12.65
CA HIS A 554 -2.57 -23.54 13.53
C HIS A 554 -1.27 -22.75 13.24
N VAL A 555 -1.29 -21.85 12.26
CA VAL A 555 -0.11 -21.14 11.75
C VAL A 555 -0.33 -19.65 11.87
N THR A 556 0.59 -18.95 12.52
CA THR A 556 0.55 -17.50 12.64
C THR A 556 1.64 -16.89 11.77
N MET A 557 1.27 -15.98 10.87
CA MET A 557 2.22 -15.06 10.23
C MET A 557 1.96 -13.65 10.73
N ARG A 558 3.00 -13.00 11.27
CA ARG A 558 2.90 -11.61 11.73
C ARG A 558 4.16 -10.79 11.50
N ASP A 559 4.01 -9.46 11.44
CA ASP A 559 5.07 -8.51 11.07
C ASP A 559 5.82 -8.92 9.79
N CYS A 560 5.25 -9.78 8.93
CA CYS A 560 5.94 -10.24 7.73
C CYS A 560 5.67 -9.29 6.56
N GLU A 561 6.69 -9.07 5.75
CA GLU A 561 6.55 -8.49 4.42
C GLU A 561 6.58 -9.61 3.38
N VAL A 562 5.64 -9.61 2.44
CA VAL A 562 5.64 -10.55 1.31
C VAL A 562 5.54 -9.74 0.02
N ALA A 563 6.57 -9.79 -0.81
CA ALA A 563 6.70 -8.82 -1.90
C ALA A 563 7.33 -9.37 -3.17
N ASP A 564 7.26 -8.58 -4.23
CA ASP A 564 8.10 -8.69 -5.43
C ASP A 564 8.01 -10.08 -6.10
N SER A 565 6.83 -10.71 -6.04
CA SER A 565 6.60 -12.15 -6.31
C SER A 565 5.35 -12.40 -7.15
N TYR A 566 5.23 -13.58 -7.75
CA TYR A 566 4.06 -13.89 -8.57
C TYR A 566 2.74 -13.96 -7.78
N TRP A 567 2.66 -14.87 -6.80
CA TRP A 567 1.63 -14.90 -5.78
C TRP A 567 2.28 -14.52 -4.44
N GLY A 568 1.55 -13.86 -3.54
CA GLY A 568 2.01 -13.58 -2.19
C GLY A 568 1.89 -14.78 -1.25
N ILE A 569 0.96 -14.71 -0.30
CA ILE A 569 0.65 -15.77 0.67
C ILE A 569 -0.46 -16.65 0.10
N ARG A 570 -0.22 -17.97 0.03
CA ARG A 570 -1.25 -18.97 -0.27
C ARG A 570 -1.39 -19.94 0.90
N ALA A 571 -2.60 -20.11 1.42
CA ALA A 571 -2.92 -21.07 2.47
C ALA A 571 -4.04 -22.01 2.03
N TYR A 572 -3.82 -23.31 2.13
CA TYR A 572 -4.81 -24.35 1.90
C TYR A 572 -4.98 -25.13 3.21
N ALA A 573 -5.51 -24.43 4.22
CA ALA A 573 -5.42 -24.79 5.63
C ALA A 573 -6.48 -24.09 6.51
N ASP A 574 -6.86 -24.79 7.58
CA ASP A 574 -7.68 -24.29 8.69
C ASP A 574 -6.80 -23.63 9.80
N ASP A 575 -7.41 -22.74 10.58
CA ASP A 575 -6.85 -22.09 11.79
C ASP A 575 -5.58 -21.23 11.57
N VAL A 576 -5.39 -20.70 10.36
CA VAL A 576 -4.33 -19.75 10.00
C VAL A 576 -4.67 -18.34 10.49
N THR A 577 -3.71 -17.68 11.14
CA THR A 577 -3.77 -16.27 11.52
C THR A 577 -2.78 -15.44 10.71
N LEU A 578 -3.27 -14.52 9.88
CA LEU A 578 -2.46 -13.50 9.21
C LEU A 578 -2.72 -12.15 9.90
N HIS A 579 -1.70 -11.63 10.59
CA HIS A 579 -1.83 -10.42 11.41
C HIS A 579 -0.70 -9.40 11.14
N GLU A 580 -1.02 -8.12 10.90
CA GLU A 580 0.01 -7.06 10.81
C GLU A 580 1.07 -7.31 9.71
N ASN A 581 0.71 -8.02 8.63
CA ASN A 581 1.59 -8.27 7.49
C ASN A 581 1.39 -7.23 6.39
N VAL A 582 2.45 -6.95 5.64
CA VAL A 582 2.40 -6.17 4.39
C VAL A 582 2.55 -7.12 3.22
N VAL A 583 1.62 -7.11 2.27
CA VAL A 583 1.74 -7.87 1.02
C VAL A 583 1.65 -6.92 -0.16
N ARG A 584 2.70 -6.85 -0.99
CA ARG A 584 2.78 -5.84 -2.06
C ARG A 584 3.45 -6.31 -3.33
N ASP A 585 3.26 -5.59 -4.42
CA ASP A 585 3.93 -5.82 -5.70
C ASP A 585 3.81 -7.28 -6.19
N THR A 586 2.68 -7.93 -5.91
CA THR A 586 2.41 -9.29 -6.39
C THR A 586 1.67 -9.25 -7.71
N TYR A 587 2.14 -10.03 -8.69
CA TYR A 587 1.74 -9.87 -10.09
C TYR A 587 0.42 -10.57 -10.46
N ASP A 588 -0.10 -11.40 -9.55
CA ASP A 588 -1.37 -12.11 -9.67
C ASP A 588 -2.24 -11.79 -8.44
N ALA A 589 -2.28 -12.67 -7.43
CA ALA A 589 -2.96 -12.46 -6.16
C ALA A 589 -2.03 -12.30 -4.94
N ALA A 590 -2.43 -11.47 -3.98
CA ALA A 590 -1.61 -11.16 -2.79
C ALA A 590 -1.83 -12.14 -1.64
N ILE A 591 -3.08 -12.35 -1.23
CA ILE A 591 -3.45 -13.32 -0.19
C ILE A 591 -4.53 -14.24 -0.77
N THR A 592 -4.30 -15.55 -0.73
CA THR A 592 -5.30 -16.57 -1.07
C THR A 592 -5.39 -17.56 0.10
N ILE A 593 -6.58 -17.76 0.63
CA ILE A 593 -6.86 -18.67 1.74
C ILE A 593 -8.02 -19.57 1.33
N ASP A 594 -7.87 -20.88 1.55
CA ASP A 594 -8.93 -21.87 1.44
C ASP A 594 -8.90 -22.77 2.68
N GLY A 595 -9.86 -22.55 3.60
CA GLY A 595 -9.98 -23.29 4.86
C GLY A 595 -10.80 -22.54 5.91
N ALA A 596 -11.16 -23.23 6.99
CA ALA A 596 -12.06 -22.73 8.02
C ALA A 596 -11.35 -22.08 9.23
N ARG A 597 -12.07 -21.22 9.95
CA ARG A 597 -11.65 -20.54 11.20
C ARG A 597 -10.41 -19.65 11.04
N ASN A 598 -10.15 -19.18 9.83
CA ASN A 598 -8.98 -18.35 9.52
C ASN A 598 -9.19 -16.90 9.99
N ILE A 599 -8.15 -16.27 10.53
CA ILE A 599 -8.20 -14.89 11.06
C ILE A 599 -7.25 -14.00 10.25
N ILE A 600 -7.81 -13.07 9.49
CA ILE A 600 -7.08 -12.14 8.63
C ILE A 600 -7.32 -10.72 9.16
N THR A 601 -6.35 -10.12 9.85
CA THR A 601 -6.58 -8.81 10.48
C THR A 601 -5.38 -7.87 10.59
N ARG A 602 -5.60 -6.57 10.30
CA ARG A 602 -4.55 -5.53 10.21
C ARG A 602 -3.47 -5.78 9.14
N ASN A 603 -3.77 -6.55 8.09
CA ASN A 603 -2.86 -6.70 6.97
C ASN A 603 -3.03 -5.53 5.99
N HIS A 604 -1.92 -5.06 5.41
CA HIS A 604 -1.92 -4.07 4.36
C HIS A 604 -1.56 -4.73 3.02
N VAL A 605 -2.47 -4.65 2.05
CA VAL A 605 -2.32 -5.24 0.73
C VAL A 605 -2.26 -4.11 -0.30
N HIS A 606 -1.15 -3.95 -1.05
CA HIS A 606 -1.06 -2.85 -2.02
C HIS A 606 -0.23 -3.10 -3.28
N ASP A 607 -0.53 -2.39 -4.36
CA ASP A 607 0.14 -2.51 -5.68
C ASP A 607 0.04 -3.92 -6.29
N ILE A 608 -1.13 -4.54 -6.13
CA ILE A 608 -1.40 -5.89 -6.60
C ILE A 608 -1.87 -5.85 -8.05
N ALA A 609 -1.32 -6.70 -8.91
CA ALA A 609 -1.66 -6.77 -10.34
C ALA A 609 -1.41 -5.46 -11.13
N MET A 610 -0.64 -4.50 -10.60
CA MET A 610 -0.43 -3.17 -11.19
C MET A 610 0.31 -3.13 -12.54
N VAL A 611 0.83 -4.26 -13.02
CA VAL A 611 1.37 -4.37 -14.39
C VAL A 611 0.60 -5.43 -15.18
N PRO A 612 -0.29 -5.01 -16.10
CA PRO A 612 -1.21 -5.87 -16.83
C PRO A 612 -0.55 -7.07 -17.55
N GLY A 613 -1.27 -8.19 -17.61
CA GLY A 613 -0.88 -9.38 -18.37
C GLY A 613 0.24 -10.24 -17.77
N LEU A 614 0.81 -9.86 -16.62
CA LEU A 614 1.85 -10.66 -15.95
C LEU A 614 1.31 -11.77 -15.02
N GLY A 615 0.01 -11.77 -14.73
CA GLY A 615 -0.70 -12.79 -13.92
C GLY A 615 -0.91 -14.12 -14.65
N LEU A 616 -1.90 -14.91 -14.26
CA LEU A 616 -2.33 -16.11 -14.98
C LEU A 616 -3.59 -15.88 -15.78
N ASP A 617 -3.78 -16.75 -16.75
CA ASP A 617 -4.89 -16.67 -17.67
C ASP A 617 -6.20 -17.05 -16.92
N VAL A 618 -7.29 -16.39 -17.27
CA VAL A 618 -8.67 -16.60 -16.78
C VAL A 618 -9.08 -16.13 -15.35
N TRP A 619 -8.27 -16.15 -14.27
CA TRP A 619 -8.80 -15.82 -12.90
C TRP A 619 -7.89 -15.05 -11.89
N GLY A 620 -6.66 -14.66 -12.24
CA GLY A 620 -5.60 -14.54 -11.22
C GLY A 620 -5.46 -13.27 -10.34
N TYR A 621 -6.12 -12.15 -10.64
CA TYR A 621 -5.68 -10.81 -10.21
C TYR A 621 -6.28 -10.26 -8.88
N ILE A 622 -6.37 -11.07 -7.82
CA ILE A 622 -7.16 -10.73 -6.61
C ILE A 622 -6.30 -10.22 -5.44
N GLY A 623 -6.68 -9.11 -4.81
CA GLY A 623 -5.99 -8.58 -3.62
C GLY A 623 -6.01 -9.57 -2.44
N MET A 624 -7.20 -9.97 -2.02
CA MET A 624 -7.41 -10.96 -0.96
C MET A 624 -8.57 -11.90 -1.30
N ASP A 625 -8.30 -13.18 -1.51
CA ASP A 625 -9.29 -14.22 -1.78
C ASP A 625 -9.44 -15.11 -0.53
N VAL A 626 -10.55 -14.98 0.21
CA VAL A 626 -10.78 -15.71 1.48
C VAL A 626 -11.94 -16.69 1.34
N LYS A 627 -11.57 -17.95 1.13
CA LYS A 627 -12.47 -19.08 1.01
C LYS A 627 -12.47 -19.94 2.29
N GLY A 628 -13.64 -20.38 2.70
CA GLY A 628 -13.86 -21.27 3.85
C GLY A 628 -14.64 -20.64 5.02
N THR A 629 -15.03 -21.51 5.95
CA THR A 629 -16.15 -21.30 6.88
C THR A 629 -15.72 -20.81 8.26
N ASP A 630 -16.55 -20.01 8.95
CA ASP A 630 -16.28 -19.41 10.27
C ASP A 630 -15.02 -18.51 10.31
N SER A 631 -14.55 -18.01 9.16
CA SER A 631 -13.37 -17.15 9.03
C SER A 631 -13.70 -15.66 9.27
N VAL A 632 -12.71 -14.91 9.78
CA VAL A 632 -12.85 -13.49 10.16
C VAL A 632 -11.85 -12.63 9.39
N VAL A 633 -12.35 -11.63 8.65
CA VAL A 633 -11.58 -10.69 7.84
C VAL A 633 -11.85 -9.27 8.34
N ARG A 634 -10.93 -8.65 9.10
CA ARG A 634 -11.21 -7.33 9.71
C ARG A 634 -10.04 -6.37 9.88
N HIS A 635 -10.31 -5.07 9.82
CA HIS A 635 -9.31 -4.00 9.91
C HIS A 635 -8.17 -4.12 8.87
N ASN A 636 -8.39 -4.80 7.74
CA ASN A 636 -7.38 -4.88 6.66
C ASN A 636 -7.52 -3.67 5.72
N ARG A 637 -6.39 -3.20 5.19
CA ARG A 637 -6.33 -2.11 4.20
C ARG A 637 -5.89 -2.66 2.85
N LEU A 638 -6.63 -2.31 1.79
CA LEU A 638 -6.36 -2.73 0.42
C LEU A 638 -6.32 -1.50 -0.49
N ASP A 639 -5.14 -1.14 -0.99
CA ASP A 639 -4.93 0.00 -1.90
C ASP A 639 -4.42 -0.48 -3.27
N ARG A 640 -4.91 0.07 -4.39
CA ARG A 640 -4.31 -0.17 -5.72
C ARG A 640 -4.20 -1.66 -6.06
N VAL A 641 -5.36 -2.29 -6.26
CA VAL A 641 -5.49 -3.68 -6.72
C VAL A 641 -6.04 -3.70 -8.15
N GLY A 642 -5.46 -4.50 -9.04
CA GLY A 642 -5.68 -4.45 -10.50
C GLY A 642 -6.89 -5.22 -11.05
N TYR A 643 -7.71 -5.84 -10.20
CA TYR A 643 -9.00 -6.41 -10.62
C TYR A 643 -10.01 -6.39 -9.47
N ILE A 644 -10.05 -7.42 -8.62
CA ILE A 644 -10.94 -7.51 -7.45
C ILE A 644 -10.10 -7.29 -6.20
N ALA A 645 -10.44 -6.31 -5.35
CA ALA A 645 -9.74 -6.09 -4.10
C ALA A 645 -9.95 -7.27 -3.13
N MET A 646 -11.18 -7.75 -2.96
CA MET A 646 -11.48 -8.87 -2.05
C MET A 646 -12.51 -9.85 -2.65
N GLY A 647 -12.17 -11.13 -2.71
CA GLY A 647 -13.08 -12.23 -3.04
C GLY A 647 -13.44 -13.02 -1.78
N LEU A 648 -14.71 -13.35 -1.57
CA LEU A 648 -15.20 -13.99 -0.34
C LEU A 648 -16.13 -15.18 -0.65
N ALA A 649 -15.86 -16.33 0.00
CA ALA A 649 -16.72 -17.52 -0.06
C ALA A 649 -16.67 -18.34 1.24
N GLY A 650 -17.80 -18.80 1.77
CA GLY A 650 -17.89 -19.66 2.94
C GLY A 650 -19.17 -19.47 3.77
N ASP A 651 -19.43 -20.43 4.65
CA ASP A 651 -20.50 -20.26 5.64
C ASP A 651 -20.02 -19.34 6.79
N ARG A 652 -20.92 -18.50 7.31
CA ARG A 652 -20.76 -17.76 8.57
C ARG A 652 -19.50 -16.88 8.69
N GLN A 653 -18.91 -16.45 7.58
CA GLN A 653 -17.80 -15.49 7.60
C GLN A 653 -18.22 -14.15 8.21
N LEU A 654 -17.28 -13.50 8.92
CA LEU A 654 -17.41 -12.12 9.40
C LEU A 654 -16.39 -11.24 8.69
N THR A 655 -16.85 -10.28 7.90
CA THR A 655 -16.01 -9.29 7.23
C THR A 655 -16.36 -7.89 7.72
N GLU A 656 -15.51 -7.28 8.54
CA GLU A 656 -15.83 -5.97 9.16
C GLU A 656 -14.68 -4.97 9.20
N GLU A 657 -15.01 -3.68 9.06
CA GLU A 657 -14.07 -2.56 9.25
C GLU A 657 -12.82 -2.64 8.34
N ASN A 658 -12.92 -3.26 7.17
CA ASN A 658 -11.86 -3.24 6.16
C ASN A 658 -11.99 -1.98 5.28
N VAL A 659 -10.86 -1.47 4.82
CA VAL A 659 -10.77 -0.32 3.90
C VAL A 659 -10.28 -0.81 2.53
N VAL A 660 -11.08 -0.55 1.49
CA VAL A 660 -10.76 -0.78 0.09
C VAL A 660 -10.73 0.56 -0.63
N HIS A 661 -9.60 0.89 -1.26
CA HIS A 661 -9.36 2.17 -1.90
C HIS A 661 -8.60 2.01 -3.22
N ASN A 662 -8.94 2.79 -4.25
CA ASN A 662 -8.32 2.68 -5.58
C ASN A 662 -8.30 1.23 -6.12
N ALA A 663 -9.40 0.49 -6.00
CA ALA A 663 -9.51 -0.81 -6.64
C ALA A 663 -9.72 -0.62 -8.15
N LEU A 664 -8.65 -0.80 -8.91
CA LEU A 664 -8.61 -0.55 -10.35
C LEU A 664 -9.13 -1.78 -11.08
N ALA A 665 -10.34 -1.70 -11.61
CA ALA A 665 -10.86 -2.70 -12.52
C ALA A 665 -10.19 -2.53 -13.90
N ILE A 666 -8.94 -3.03 -14.01
CA ILE A 666 -8.16 -3.08 -15.27
C ILE A 666 -8.86 -4.02 -16.27
N LEU A 667 -9.48 -5.06 -15.73
CA LEU A 667 -10.40 -5.99 -16.39
C LEU A 667 -11.84 -5.63 -16.00
N ASN A 668 -12.82 -5.94 -16.86
CA ASN A 668 -14.24 -5.75 -16.57
C ASN A 668 -14.73 -6.78 -15.54
N ASP A 669 -15.87 -6.49 -14.91
CA ASP A 669 -16.50 -7.24 -13.80
C ASP A 669 -15.72 -7.15 -12.46
N GLY A 670 -14.67 -6.31 -12.41
CA GLY A 670 -13.82 -6.09 -11.24
C GLY A 670 -14.26 -4.93 -10.34
N GLY A 671 -13.39 -4.58 -9.39
CA GLY A 671 -13.52 -3.44 -8.49
C GLY A 671 -13.26 -3.83 -7.03
N GLY A 672 -14.17 -3.46 -6.15
CA GLY A 672 -14.04 -3.64 -4.70
C GLY A 672 -14.15 -5.09 -4.26
N ILE A 673 -15.33 -5.50 -3.81
CA ILE A 673 -15.52 -6.80 -3.13
C ILE A 673 -16.53 -7.65 -3.91
N ALA A 674 -16.13 -8.88 -4.22
CA ALA A 674 -16.93 -9.87 -4.90
C ALA A 674 -17.29 -11.03 -3.95
N PHE A 675 -18.57 -11.39 -3.95
CA PHE A 675 -19.10 -12.52 -3.20
C PHE A 675 -19.36 -13.69 -4.17
N ASP A 676 -18.85 -14.87 -3.82
CA ASP A 676 -19.02 -16.12 -4.58
C ASP A 676 -20.07 -17.00 -3.86
N PHE A 677 -19.69 -18.09 -3.18
CA PHE A 677 -20.61 -18.88 -2.37
C PHE A 677 -20.67 -18.36 -0.92
N LEU A 678 -21.78 -17.79 -0.47
CA LEU A 678 -21.95 -17.34 0.93
C LEU A 678 -23.24 -17.88 1.56
N ASN A 679 -23.18 -18.21 2.85
CA ASN A 679 -24.37 -18.57 3.63
C ASN A 679 -24.26 -18.10 5.09
N GLY A 680 -25.14 -17.20 5.50
CA GLY A 680 -25.17 -16.67 6.88
C GLY A 680 -23.99 -15.78 7.24
N ALA A 681 -23.32 -15.21 6.24
CA ALA A 681 -22.19 -14.30 6.45
C ALA A 681 -22.64 -12.91 6.93
N THR A 682 -21.73 -12.15 7.55
CA THR A 682 -21.98 -10.76 7.98
C THR A 682 -20.87 -9.85 7.45
N PHE A 683 -21.28 -8.81 6.74
CA PHE A 683 -20.41 -7.82 6.10
C PHE A 683 -20.79 -6.41 6.59
N ARG A 684 -19.97 -5.79 7.44
CA ARG A 684 -20.37 -4.56 8.13
C ARG A 684 -19.26 -3.53 8.42
N ARG A 685 -19.64 -2.24 8.45
CA ARG A 685 -18.72 -1.10 8.72
C ARG A 685 -17.48 -1.03 7.80
N ASN A 686 -17.51 -1.69 6.63
CA ASN A 686 -16.42 -1.62 5.66
C ASN A 686 -16.52 -0.32 4.83
N ILE A 687 -15.38 0.20 4.40
CA ILE A 687 -15.25 1.42 3.58
C ILE A 687 -14.71 1.02 2.21
N ILE A 688 -15.47 1.31 1.14
CA ILE A 688 -15.13 0.98 -0.24
C ILE A 688 -15.19 2.26 -1.07
N THR A 689 -14.05 2.67 -1.62
CA THR A 689 -13.86 3.98 -2.28
C THR A 689 -13.09 3.84 -3.58
N ASP A 690 -13.41 4.72 -4.54
CA ASP A 690 -12.64 4.92 -5.77
C ASP A 690 -12.36 3.60 -6.52
N THR A 691 -13.40 2.75 -6.66
CA THR A 691 -13.30 1.50 -7.43
C THR A 691 -13.53 1.80 -8.92
N LEU A 692 -12.43 2.00 -9.66
CA LEU A 692 -12.42 2.64 -10.98
C LEU A 692 -12.28 1.62 -12.13
N GLY A 693 -13.23 1.63 -13.07
CA GLY A 693 -13.11 0.92 -14.36
C GLY A 693 -12.09 1.59 -15.29
N PHE A 694 -11.17 0.79 -15.85
CA PHE A 694 -10.04 1.28 -16.64
C PHE A 694 -10.45 1.71 -18.07
N PRO A 695 -10.12 2.93 -18.54
CA PRO A 695 -10.58 3.43 -19.85
C PRO A 695 -10.14 2.63 -21.09
N ALA A 696 -9.20 1.68 -20.96
CA ALA A 696 -8.76 0.83 -22.07
C ALA A 696 -9.47 -0.53 -22.16
N SER A 697 -10.46 -0.83 -21.31
CA SER A 697 -11.44 -1.89 -21.57
C SER A 697 -12.55 -1.45 -22.52
N MET A 698 -12.56 -0.17 -22.91
CA MET A 698 -13.61 0.45 -23.72
C MET A 698 -13.30 0.33 -25.23
N SER A 699 -14.07 -0.51 -25.92
CA SER A 699 -14.28 -0.38 -27.36
C SER A 699 -14.80 1.04 -27.67
N THR A 700 -14.27 1.66 -28.72
CA THR A 700 -14.69 2.99 -29.16
C THR A 700 -16.03 2.97 -29.91
N THR A 701 -16.42 1.78 -30.42
CA THR A 701 -17.63 1.54 -31.22
C THR A 701 -18.83 1.05 -30.40
N GLN A 702 -18.64 0.39 -29.24
CA GLN A 702 -19.73 -0.04 -28.34
C GLN A 702 -19.96 0.91 -27.14
N GLN A 703 -20.33 2.15 -27.39
CA GLN A 703 -20.52 3.20 -26.35
C GLN A 703 -21.71 2.97 -25.38
N THR A 704 -22.44 1.85 -25.49
CA THR A 704 -23.63 1.54 -24.68
C THR A 704 -23.37 0.54 -23.54
N ASN A 705 -22.36 -0.32 -23.67
CA ASN A 705 -22.17 -1.45 -22.76
C ASN A 705 -21.26 -1.04 -21.58
N TYR A 706 -21.89 -0.36 -20.63
CA TYR A 706 -21.60 -0.25 -19.19
C TYR A 706 -20.13 -0.16 -18.69
N ARG A 707 -19.90 0.75 -17.74
CA ARG A 707 -18.70 0.73 -16.88
C ARG A 707 -18.82 -0.39 -15.85
N ILE A 708 -18.61 -1.64 -16.26
CA ILE A 708 -18.77 -2.83 -15.38
C ILE A 708 -17.62 -2.90 -14.37
N SER A 709 -17.75 -2.07 -13.33
CA SER A 709 -16.88 -1.95 -12.17
C SER A 709 -17.78 -1.81 -10.95
N PHE A 710 -17.64 -2.73 -10.01
CA PHE A 710 -18.52 -2.88 -8.85
C PHE A 710 -17.78 -2.50 -7.57
N SER A 711 -18.39 -1.76 -6.65
CA SER A 711 -17.83 -1.62 -5.31
C SER A 711 -18.18 -2.83 -4.43
N LEU A 712 -19.43 -3.32 -4.51
CA LEU A 712 -19.88 -4.60 -3.95
C LEU A 712 -20.62 -5.41 -5.04
N TYR A 713 -20.13 -6.61 -5.34
CA TYR A 713 -20.68 -7.51 -6.36
C TYR A 713 -21.14 -8.82 -5.71
N PHE A 714 -22.45 -9.07 -5.70
CA PHE A 714 -22.97 -10.42 -5.46
C PHE A 714 -22.96 -11.11 -6.82
N GLY A 715 -22.05 -12.07 -7.00
CA GLY A 715 -21.79 -12.72 -8.29
C GLY A 715 -22.89 -13.69 -8.74
N ASP A 716 -22.63 -14.42 -9.83
CA ASP A 716 -23.52 -15.42 -10.43
C ASP A 716 -23.68 -16.71 -9.57
N LYS A 717 -23.55 -16.56 -8.26
CA LYS A 717 -23.18 -17.59 -7.29
C LYS A 717 -24.12 -17.56 -6.09
N ARG A 718 -24.18 -18.66 -5.35
CA ARG A 718 -25.21 -18.84 -4.31
C ARG A 718 -24.88 -18.03 -3.06
N ILE A 719 -25.56 -16.89 -2.90
CA ILE A 719 -25.41 -16.00 -1.74
C ILE A 719 -26.70 -15.98 -0.92
N GLN A 720 -26.64 -16.47 0.31
CA GLN A 720 -27.81 -16.75 1.14
C GLN A 720 -27.67 -16.22 2.57
N ASN A 721 -28.79 -15.80 3.15
CA ASN A 721 -28.90 -15.39 4.57
C ASN A 721 -27.86 -14.34 5.02
N THR A 722 -27.28 -13.57 4.08
CA THR A 722 -26.11 -12.72 4.34
C THR A 722 -26.53 -11.31 4.72
N ILE A 723 -25.90 -10.73 5.75
CA ILE A 723 -26.20 -9.39 6.27
C ILE A 723 -25.15 -8.40 5.76
N LEU A 724 -25.61 -7.30 5.15
CA LEU A 724 -24.81 -6.24 4.55
C LEU A 724 -25.21 -4.89 5.21
N GLU A 725 -24.46 -4.42 6.22
CA GLU A 725 -24.89 -3.26 7.03
C GLU A 725 -23.82 -2.22 7.41
N HIS A 726 -24.22 -0.95 7.49
CA HIS A 726 -23.35 0.17 7.94
C HIS A 726 -22.09 0.39 7.08
N ASN A 727 -22.05 -0.12 5.85
CA ASN A 727 -20.91 0.03 4.94
C ASN A 727 -20.99 1.37 4.18
N VAL A 728 -19.82 1.97 3.90
CA VAL A 728 -19.68 3.20 3.11
C VAL A 728 -19.15 2.83 1.73
N VAL A 729 -19.84 3.25 0.68
CA VAL A 729 -19.57 2.87 -0.72
C VAL A 729 -19.57 4.12 -1.59
N SER A 730 -18.50 4.35 -2.37
CA SER A 730 -18.39 5.58 -3.18
C SER A 730 -17.55 5.52 -4.45
N ASN A 731 -17.89 6.43 -5.38
CA ASN A 731 -17.15 6.79 -6.59
C ASN A 731 -16.76 5.59 -7.49
N ALA A 732 -17.77 4.90 -8.04
CA ALA A 732 -17.59 3.77 -8.96
C ALA A 732 -18.60 3.79 -10.11
N GLY A 733 -18.43 2.87 -11.07
CA GLY A 733 -19.47 2.54 -12.05
C GLY A 733 -20.77 2.15 -11.36
N THR A 734 -20.72 1.08 -10.56
CA THR A 734 -21.87 0.54 -9.82
C THR A 734 -21.53 0.38 -8.35
N GLY A 735 -22.37 0.91 -7.44
CA GLY A 735 -22.18 0.80 -6.00
C GLY A 735 -22.40 -0.62 -5.49
N ILE A 736 -23.64 -1.12 -5.60
CA ILE A 736 -23.97 -2.52 -5.32
C ILE A 736 -24.61 -3.15 -6.57
N HIS A 737 -24.16 -4.34 -6.93
CA HIS A 737 -24.81 -5.18 -7.93
C HIS A 737 -25.21 -6.51 -7.32
N VAL A 738 -26.41 -6.98 -7.66
CA VAL A 738 -26.93 -8.27 -7.21
C VAL A 738 -27.38 -9.11 -8.38
N ASP A 739 -26.58 -10.12 -8.74
CA ASP A 739 -27.01 -11.12 -9.70
C ASP A 739 -27.86 -12.20 -9.01
N HIS A 740 -28.95 -12.61 -9.67
CA HIS A 740 -29.94 -13.55 -9.15
C HIS A 740 -29.94 -14.91 -9.88
N THR A 741 -29.00 -15.11 -10.80
CA THR A 741 -28.84 -16.34 -11.62
C THR A 741 -28.83 -17.66 -10.84
N THR A 742 -28.26 -17.76 -9.63
CA THR A 742 -28.11 -19.04 -8.91
C THR A 742 -28.60 -19.09 -7.45
N ARG A 743 -29.88 -18.72 -7.25
CA ARG A 743 -30.62 -18.87 -5.97
C ARG A 743 -30.09 -18.01 -4.81
N THR A 744 -29.82 -16.75 -5.09
CA THR A 744 -29.64 -15.69 -4.10
C THR A 744 -30.93 -15.49 -3.29
N ILE A 745 -30.91 -15.65 -1.96
CA ILE A 745 -32.13 -15.57 -1.12
C ILE A 745 -31.86 -15.29 0.36
N GLY A 746 -32.71 -14.47 0.98
CA GLY A 746 -32.75 -14.23 2.42
C GLY A 746 -31.72 -13.22 2.92
N ASN A 747 -31.10 -12.47 2.01
CA ASN A 747 -30.06 -11.52 2.32
C ASN A 747 -30.66 -10.20 2.84
N ILE A 748 -29.97 -9.51 3.74
CA ILE A 748 -30.45 -8.29 4.40
C ILE A 748 -29.48 -7.14 4.09
N VAL A 749 -29.95 -6.10 3.42
CA VAL A 749 -29.15 -4.91 3.07
C VAL A 749 -29.76 -3.68 3.74
N ARG A 750 -29.04 -3.11 4.72
CA ARG A 750 -29.58 -2.02 5.57
C ARG A 750 -28.53 -1.02 6.05
N ASN A 751 -28.96 0.22 6.31
CA ASN A 751 -28.14 1.31 6.89
C ASN A 751 -26.82 1.58 6.13
N ASN A 752 -26.72 1.27 4.83
CA ASN A 752 -25.50 1.53 4.05
C ASN A 752 -25.52 2.94 3.43
N LEU A 753 -24.36 3.56 3.24
CA LEU A 753 -24.22 4.85 2.57
C LEU A 753 -23.61 4.65 1.18
N ILE A 754 -24.33 5.03 0.12
CA ILE A 754 -23.94 4.82 -1.28
C ILE A 754 -23.96 6.17 -2.02
N TYR A 755 -22.81 6.66 -2.47
CA TYR A 755 -22.73 8.01 -3.07
C TYR A 755 -21.74 8.20 -4.22
N ASP A 756 -22.05 9.15 -5.11
CA ASP A 756 -21.23 9.54 -6.27
C ASP A 756 -21.00 8.42 -7.32
N HIS A 757 -21.92 7.46 -7.44
CA HIS A 757 -21.88 6.40 -8.45
C HIS A 757 -22.62 6.77 -9.75
N GLN A 758 -22.29 6.09 -10.85
CA GLN A 758 -23.12 6.09 -12.06
C GLN A 758 -24.40 5.26 -11.87
N TYR A 759 -24.33 4.15 -11.13
CA TYR A 759 -25.44 3.31 -10.70
C TYR A 759 -25.37 3.01 -9.20
N GLY A 760 -26.47 3.24 -8.46
CA GLY A 760 -26.49 3.06 -6.99
C GLY A 760 -26.59 1.58 -6.57
N VAL A 761 -27.71 0.94 -6.93
CA VAL A 761 -27.98 -0.50 -6.77
C VAL A 761 -28.54 -1.00 -8.11
N THR A 762 -28.13 -2.20 -8.54
CA THR A 762 -28.60 -2.86 -9.77
C THR A 762 -28.87 -4.35 -9.52
N PHE A 763 -29.79 -4.94 -10.28
CA PHE A 763 -30.13 -6.37 -10.24
C PHE A 763 -30.14 -6.97 -11.65
N SER A 764 -29.79 -8.25 -11.79
CA SER A 764 -29.88 -9.02 -13.05
C SER A 764 -30.44 -10.42 -12.84
N ASP A 765 -31.16 -10.95 -13.83
CA ASP A 765 -31.61 -12.35 -13.87
C ASP A 765 -31.45 -12.97 -15.26
N TYR A 766 -30.36 -13.70 -15.46
CA TYR A 766 -30.09 -14.51 -16.66
C TYR A 766 -30.57 -15.97 -16.56
N SER A 767 -31.37 -16.34 -15.55
CA SER A 767 -31.73 -17.75 -15.27
C SER A 767 -32.36 -18.52 -16.46
N ASN A 768 -33.00 -17.81 -17.38
CA ASN A 768 -33.61 -18.40 -18.59
C ASN A 768 -32.59 -18.98 -19.61
N TYR A 769 -31.32 -18.58 -19.59
CA TYR A 769 -30.34 -19.03 -20.61
C TYR A 769 -29.91 -20.50 -20.45
N MET A 770 -30.13 -21.11 -19.29
CA MET A 770 -29.71 -22.48 -18.97
C MET A 770 -30.85 -23.53 -19.07
N LEU A 771 -32.08 -23.12 -19.40
CA LEU A 771 -33.26 -24.00 -19.39
C LEU A 771 -33.51 -24.73 -20.74
N ASN A 772 -32.53 -25.52 -21.17
CA ASN A 772 -32.79 -26.65 -22.06
C ASN A 772 -32.98 -27.93 -21.22
N GLU A 773 -34.24 -28.37 -21.09
CA GLU A 773 -34.71 -29.76 -21.33
C GLU A 773 -36.05 -30.08 -20.64
N THR A 774 -36.45 -29.38 -19.58
CA THR A 774 -37.76 -29.60 -18.92
C THR A 774 -38.53 -28.29 -18.72
N GLY A 775 -39.69 -28.18 -19.38
CA GLY A 775 -40.55 -27.00 -19.30
C GLY A 775 -41.33 -26.94 -17.99
N SER A 776 -40.78 -26.26 -16.99
CA SER A 776 -41.40 -26.07 -15.67
C SER A 776 -41.25 -24.63 -15.17
N ASN A 777 -42.39 -23.94 -15.08
CA ASN A 777 -42.73 -22.66 -14.44
C ASN A 777 -41.61 -21.80 -13.80
N CYS A 778 -41.55 -20.53 -14.23
CA CYS A 778 -40.70 -19.50 -13.63
C CYS A 778 -41.28 -19.02 -12.28
N PHE A 779 -40.81 -19.58 -11.16
CA PHE A 779 -41.13 -19.08 -9.81
C PHE A 779 -39.89 -19.07 -8.90
N PRO A 780 -38.98 -18.08 -9.03
CA PRO A 780 -38.04 -17.74 -7.98
C PRO A 780 -38.77 -17.05 -6.81
N GLU A 781 -38.67 -17.61 -5.61
CA GLU A 781 -39.14 -16.96 -4.38
C GLU A 781 -38.04 -16.05 -3.80
N TYR A 782 -37.97 -14.80 -4.28
CA TYR A 782 -36.99 -13.84 -3.77
C TYR A 782 -37.43 -13.27 -2.41
N ASN A 783 -36.62 -13.51 -1.38
CA ASN A 783 -36.86 -13.01 -0.01
C ASN A 783 -35.69 -12.17 0.53
N ASP A 784 -34.96 -11.49 -0.37
CA ASP A 784 -33.96 -10.48 0.01
C ASP A 784 -34.66 -9.21 0.52
N GLN A 785 -34.10 -8.57 1.55
CA GLN A 785 -34.72 -7.45 2.25
C GLN A 785 -33.86 -6.19 2.19
N LEU A 786 -34.34 -5.16 1.48
CA LEU A 786 -33.72 -3.84 1.40
C LEU A 786 -34.52 -2.83 2.24
N TYR A 787 -34.04 -2.48 3.43
CA TYR A 787 -34.75 -1.61 4.38
C TYR A 787 -33.80 -0.82 5.28
N GLY A 788 -34.34 0.14 6.04
CA GLY A 788 -33.62 0.88 7.07
C GLY A 788 -32.60 1.85 6.49
N ASN A 789 -33.02 3.10 6.26
CA ASN A 789 -32.18 4.28 6.07
C ASN A 789 -30.96 4.16 5.12
N THR A 790 -30.93 3.24 4.15
CA THR A 790 -29.87 3.18 3.15
C THR A 790 -29.92 4.46 2.30
N ILE A 791 -28.84 5.25 2.32
CA ILE A 791 -28.80 6.60 1.74
C ILE A 791 -28.18 6.55 0.34
N PHE A 792 -28.91 7.08 -0.64
CA PHE A 792 -28.45 7.25 -2.02
C PHE A 792 -28.20 8.72 -2.32
N SER A 793 -26.96 9.12 -2.59
CA SER A 793 -26.63 10.50 -2.98
C SER A 793 -25.98 10.59 -4.35
N THR A 794 -26.63 11.30 -5.28
CA THR A 794 -26.20 11.46 -6.67
C THR A 794 -26.01 12.93 -7.02
N LYS A 795 -24.96 13.26 -7.78
CA LYS A 795 -24.82 14.55 -8.48
C LYS A 795 -26.00 14.74 -9.44
N ALA A 796 -26.30 15.99 -9.81
CA ALA A 796 -27.45 16.31 -10.66
C ALA A 796 -27.55 15.46 -11.95
N ALA A 797 -26.41 15.16 -12.60
CA ALA A 797 -26.34 14.37 -13.83
C ALA A 797 -26.27 12.83 -13.66
N GLN A 798 -26.10 12.30 -12.43
CA GLN A 798 -26.04 10.84 -12.19
C GLN A 798 -27.45 10.22 -12.14
N ARG A 799 -27.61 9.01 -12.69
CA ARG A 799 -28.90 8.31 -12.78
C ARG A 799 -29.07 7.32 -11.63
N SER A 800 -30.15 7.45 -10.86
CA SER A 800 -30.60 6.37 -9.95
C SER A 800 -31.34 5.29 -10.73
N MET A 801 -30.66 4.63 -11.67
CA MET A 801 -31.23 3.51 -12.43
C MET A 801 -31.23 2.23 -11.59
N LEU A 802 -32.40 1.86 -11.08
CA LEU A 802 -32.73 0.48 -10.75
C LEU A 802 -32.90 -0.28 -12.08
N MET A 803 -31.79 -0.75 -12.65
CA MET A 803 -31.86 -1.58 -13.86
C MET A 803 -32.48 -2.94 -13.50
N LEU A 804 -33.37 -3.43 -14.36
CA LEU A 804 -34.16 -4.64 -14.20
C LEU A 804 -34.17 -5.41 -15.52
N GLU A 805 -33.12 -6.17 -15.79
CA GLU A 805 -33.10 -7.11 -16.92
C GLU A 805 -33.86 -8.39 -16.52
N VAL A 806 -35.16 -8.41 -16.82
CA VAL A 806 -36.07 -9.53 -16.53
C VAL A 806 -36.57 -10.13 -17.84
N TYR A 807 -36.19 -11.39 -18.10
CA TYR A 807 -36.57 -12.14 -19.31
C TYR A 807 -37.86 -12.97 -19.16
N CYS A 808 -38.67 -12.70 -18.14
CA CYS A 808 -39.94 -13.39 -17.84
C CYS A 808 -41.17 -12.54 -18.17
N LEU A 809 -42.27 -13.19 -18.57
CA LEU A 809 -43.53 -12.53 -18.97
C LEU A 809 -44.59 -12.42 -17.86
N ASP A 810 -44.35 -13.01 -16.69
CA ASP A 810 -45.27 -13.06 -15.54
C ASP A 810 -44.67 -12.39 -14.29
N TRP A 811 -45.52 -12.01 -13.34
CA TRP A 811 -45.15 -11.13 -12.22
C TRP A 811 -44.28 -11.81 -11.14
N ILE A 812 -43.09 -11.26 -10.91
CA ILE A 812 -42.15 -11.69 -9.88
C ILE A 812 -42.64 -11.28 -8.47
N ARG A 813 -42.53 -12.21 -7.50
CA ARG A 813 -42.69 -11.90 -6.07
C ARG A 813 -41.35 -11.46 -5.49
N TRP A 814 -41.17 -10.16 -5.32
CA TRP A 814 -39.99 -9.57 -4.68
C TRP A 814 -40.11 -9.55 -3.15
N GLY A 815 -38.96 -9.56 -2.48
CA GLY A 815 -38.87 -9.25 -1.05
C GLY A 815 -39.22 -7.78 -0.75
N SER A 816 -39.55 -7.47 0.50
CA SER A 816 -40.24 -6.22 0.81
C SER A 816 -39.31 -4.99 0.90
N PHE A 817 -39.45 -4.05 -0.03
CA PHE A 817 -38.84 -2.71 0.02
C PHE A 817 -39.55 -1.81 1.05
N ASN A 818 -39.29 -2.03 2.34
CA ASN A 818 -39.98 -1.36 3.43
C ASN A 818 -39.16 -0.22 4.07
N ASN A 819 -39.83 0.88 4.39
CA ASN A 819 -39.37 1.96 5.29
C ASN A 819 -38.07 2.72 4.90
N ASN A 820 -37.59 2.61 3.65
CA ASN A 820 -36.50 3.44 3.13
C ASN A 820 -36.98 4.89 2.87
N ARG A 821 -36.90 5.75 3.89
CA ARG A 821 -37.42 7.13 3.84
C ARG A 821 -36.54 8.14 3.10
N TYR A 822 -35.30 7.79 2.76
CA TYR A 822 -34.24 8.74 2.40
C TYR A 822 -33.57 8.50 1.02
N LEU A 823 -34.40 8.48 -0.03
CA LEU A 823 -33.92 8.90 -1.36
C LEU A 823 -33.66 10.42 -1.33
N ASN A 824 -32.53 10.87 -1.88
CA ASN A 824 -32.14 12.28 -1.89
C ASN A 824 -33.20 13.15 -2.62
N PRO A 825 -33.77 14.19 -1.96
CA PRO A 825 -34.91 14.96 -2.47
C PRO A 825 -34.55 16.09 -3.46
N PHE A 826 -33.27 16.30 -3.80
CA PHE A 826 -32.83 17.53 -4.48
C PHE A 826 -32.98 17.57 -6.01
N SER A 827 -33.79 16.68 -6.61
CA SER A 827 -34.33 16.84 -7.98
C SER A 827 -35.42 15.80 -8.28
N ASP A 828 -36.34 16.13 -9.19
CA ASP A 828 -37.39 15.24 -9.70
C ASP A 828 -36.82 14.13 -10.60
N LYS A 829 -36.03 13.22 -10.01
CA LYS A 829 -35.37 12.14 -10.74
C LYS A 829 -36.30 10.96 -10.97
N LEU A 830 -36.24 10.47 -12.21
CA LEU A 830 -37.01 9.33 -12.68
C LEU A 830 -36.50 8.03 -12.05
N VAL A 831 -37.42 7.18 -11.62
CA VAL A 831 -37.18 5.74 -11.56
C VAL A 831 -37.40 5.21 -12.98
N TYR A 832 -36.40 4.54 -13.52
CA TYR A 832 -36.46 3.91 -14.85
C TYR A 832 -36.74 2.42 -14.71
N ARG A 833 -37.83 1.94 -15.31
CA ARG A 833 -38.03 0.52 -15.61
C ARG A 833 -37.67 0.27 -17.08
N HIS A 834 -37.11 -0.90 -17.39
CA HIS A 834 -36.46 -1.14 -18.68
C HIS A 834 -36.66 -2.59 -19.19
N ASP A 835 -37.91 -2.95 -19.47
CA ASP A 835 -38.29 -4.31 -19.87
C ASP A 835 -37.70 -4.68 -21.26
N PHE A 836 -36.81 -5.67 -21.28
CA PHE A 836 -36.09 -6.12 -22.47
C PHE A 836 -36.83 -7.26 -23.21
N GLN A 837 -37.84 -6.91 -24.01
CA GLN A 837 -38.51 -7.89 -24.88
C GLN A 837 -37.65 -8.23 -26.10
N SER A 838 -36.97 -9.38 -26.08
CA SER A 838 -36.30 -9.96 -27.25
C SER A 838 -37.09 -11.17 -27.77
N PRO A 839 -37.64 -11.11 -29.01
CA PRO A 839 -38.06 -12.32 -29.73
C PRO A 839 -36.86 -13.24 -29.97
N ARG A 840 -37.08 -14.56 -29.92
CA ARG A 840 -36.00 -15.55 -30.07
C ARG A 840 -35.29 -15.42 -31.42
N TYR A 841 -33.96 -15.42 -31.39
CA TYR A 841 -33.07 -15.78 -32.50
C TYR A 841 -33.28 -15.04 -33.83
N GLU A 842 -32.86 -13.77 -33.92
CA GLU A 842 -32.29 -13.24 -35.18
C GLU A 842 -31.35 -12.04 -34.92
N TYR A 843 -30.07 -12.18 -35.29
CA TYR A 843 -29.06 -11.12 -35.17
C TYR A 843 -29.18 -10.14 -36.36
N ALA A 844 -30.03 -9.12 -36.22
CA ALA A 844 -30.17 -8.03 -37.20
C ALA A 844 -29.81 -6.67 -36.57
N PRO A 845 -28.87 -5.89 -37.15
CA PRO A 845 -28.49 -4.59 -36.61
C PRO A 845 -29.60 -3.56 -36.84
N GLY A 846 -30.42 -3.31 -35.80
CA GLY A 846 -31.47 -2.28 -35.84
C GLY A 846 -32.62 -2.42 -34.84
N MET A 847 -32.75 -3.55 -34.13
CA MET A 847 -33.87 -3.79 -33.20
C MET A 847 -33.50 -3.64 -31.71
N PHE A 848 -33.32 -2.38 -31.28
CA PHE A 848 -33.39 -2.01 -29.86
C PHE A 848 -34.62 -1.12 -29.65
N GLY A 849 -35.69 -1.70 -29.11
CA GLY A 849 -37.00 -1.05 -28.96
C GLY A 849 -37.71 -1.46 -27.68
N GLY A 850 -37.02 -1.39 -26.54
CA GLY A 850 -37.61 -1.61 -25.22
C GLY A 850 -38.56 -0.47 -24.82
N ALA A 851 -39.57 -0.78 -24.01
CA ALA A 851 -40.44 0.22 -23.43
C ALA A 851 -39.76 0.86 -22.20
N HIS A 852 -39.45 2.16 -22.29
CA HIS A 852 -38.98 2.93 -21.15
C HIS A 852 -40.17 3.47 -20.36
N GLU A 853 -40.49 2.87 -19.21
CA GLU A 853 -41.47 3.46 -18.28
C GLU A 853 -40.76 4.41 -17.32
N HIS A 854 -41.31 5.62 -17.21
CA HIS A 854 -40.74 6.76 -16.51
C HIS A 854 -41.64 7.11 -15.32
N PHE A 855 -41.22 6.76 -14.10
CA PHE A 855 -41.99 7.05 -12.88
C PHE A 855 -41.40 8.24 -12.12
N THR A 856 -42.26 9.17 -11.69
CA THR A 856 -41.91 10.14 -10.65
C THR A 856 -41.85 9.46 -9.28
N LEU A 857 -41.15 10.11 -8.34
CA LEU A 857 -41.11 9.70 -6.93
C LEU A 857 -42.49 9.72 -6.24
N ALA A 858 -43.50 10.36 -6.84
CA ALA A 858 -44.88 10.35 -6.35
C ALA A 858 -45.65 9.13 -6.86
N GLU A 859 -45.54 8.79 -8.16
CA GLU A 859 -46.19 7.63 -8.76
C GLU A 859 -45.65 6.31 -8.18
N TRP A 860 -44.33 6.20 -8.01
CA TRP A 860 -43.71 5.02 -7.38
C TRP A 860 -44.16 4.80 -5.92
N LYS A 861 -44.57 5.86 -5.21
CA LYS A 861 -45.15 5.79 -3.86
C LYS A 861 -46.67 5.55 -3.85
N ALA A 862 -47.31 5.58 -5.01
CA ALA A 862 -48.75 5.45 -5.18
C ALA A 862 -49.18 4.12 -5.82
N GLU A 863 -48.24 3.32 -6.34
CA GLU A 863 -48.55 1.96 -6.80
C GLU A 863 -49.11 1.09 -5.66
N PRO A 864 -50.26 0.43 -5.85
CA PRO A 864 -50.76 -0.56 -4.91
C PRO A 864 -49.93 -1.84 -5.03
N VAL A 865 -49.27 -2.23 -3.94
CA VAL A 865 -48.52 -3.51 -3.87
C VAL A 865 -49.48 -4.66 -4.19
N GLY A 866 -49.28 -5.31 -5.33
CA GLY A 866 -50.19 -6.28 -5.94
C GLY A 866 -50.32 -7.60 -5.20
N LEU A 867 -51.05 -7.62 -4.09
CA LEU A 867 -51.40 -8.82 -3.34
C LEU A 867 -52.71 -9.41 -3.87
N ASP A 868 -52.62 -10.50 -4.64
CA ASP A 868 -53.80 -11.23 -5.10
C ASP A 868 -54.58 -11.90 -3.94
N ALA A 869 -55.91 -11.93 -4.10
CA ALA A 869 -56.89 -12.30 -3.07
C ALA A 869 -56.85 -13.77 -2.63
N ASN A 870 -56.00 -14.60 -3.23
CA ASN A 870 -55.84 -16.03 -2.90
C ASN A 870 -54.66 -16.33 -1.97
N SER A 871 -53.88 -15.33 -1.55
CA SER A 871 -52.85 -15.53 -0.53
C SER A 871 -53.48 -15.68 0.87
N THR A 872 -53.21 -16.79 1.56
CA THR A 872 -53.64 -16.99 2.95
C THR A 872 -52.99 -15.94 3.85
N ALA A 873 -53.82 -15.18 4.57
CA ALA A 873 -53.41 -13.92 5.18
C ALA A 873 -52.28 -14.07 6.21
N PHE A 874 -51.12 -13.48 5.92
CA PHE A 874 -50.20 -13.02 6.95
C PHE A 874 -50.65 -11.63 7.42
N THR A 875 -51.29 -11.57 8.59
CA THR A 875 -51.75 -10.31 9.17
C THR A 875 -50.56 -9.44 9.53
N LEU A 876 -50.37 -8.34 8.81
CA LEU A 876 -49.45 -7.27 9.21
C LEU A 876 -49.95 -6.62 10.50
N ALA A 877 -49.51 -7.16 11.63
CA ALA A 877 -49.68 -6.54 12.94
C ALA A 877 -48.84 -5.26 12.98
N TRP A 878 -49.46 -4.13 12.65
CA TRP A 878 -48.87 -2.81 12.84
C TRP A 878 -48.77 -2.51 14.33
N THR A 879 -47.68 -2.95 14.95
CA THR A 879 -47.29 -2.51 16.29
C THR A 879 -46.47 -1.23 16.12
N PRO A 880 -46.95 -0.05 16.58
CA PRO A 880 -46.13 1.15 16.55
C PRO A 880 -44.91 0.96 17.45
N PRO A 881 -43.67 1.24 16.98
CA PRO A 881 -42.47 1.15 17.82
C PRO A 881 -42.54 2.13 19.01
N GLU A 882 -41.83 1.78 20.09
CA GLU A 882 -41.60 2.70 21.21
C GLU A 882 -40.89 4.00 20.77
N PRO A 883 -41.08 5.12 21.49
CA PRO A 883 -40.43 6.39 21.19
C PRO A 883 -38.94 6.39 21.58
N GLN A 884 -38.12 5.70 20.78
CA GLN A 884 -36.66 5.67 20.88
C GLN A 884 -36.02 6.77 20.01
N ALA A 885 -35.28 7.68 20.67
CA ALA A 885 -34.29 8.64 20.15
C ALA A 885 -34.65 9.60 18.99
N THR A 886 -34.18 10.84 19.11
CA THR A 886 -34.23 11.85 18.06
C THR A 886 -33.26 11.53 16.92
N SER A 887 -33.77 11.24 15.72
CA SER A 887 -32.94 10.95 14.54
C SER A 887 -32.23 12.21 14.03
N THR A 888 -30.89 12.22 14.08
CA THR A 888 -30.04 13.28 13.54
C THR A 888 -30.23 13.43 12.03
N GLN A 889 -30.27 14.67 11.53
CA GLN A 889 -30.45 14.96 10.11
C GLN A 889 -29.10 15.10 9.38
N LEU A 890 -28.96 14.43 8.24
CA LEU A 890 -27.78 14.55 7.37
C LEU A 890 -28.02 15.63 6.30
N LEU A 891 -27.11 16.61 6.22
CA LEU A 891 -27.15 17.71 5.25
C LEU A 891 -25.78 17.82 4.55
N LEU A 892 -25.75 17.55 3.25
CA LEU A 892 -24.54 17.56 2.43
C LEU A 892 -24.62 18.67 1.37
N ASN A 893 -23.64 19.57 1.35
CA ASN A 893 -23.44 20.55 0.27
C ASN A 893 -22.41 20.00 -0.72
N THR A 894 -22.78 19.83 -1.99
CA THR A 894 -21.99 19.09 -2.98
C THR A 894 -21.00 19.95 -3.78
N ASN A 895 -20.87 21.25 -3.47
CA ASN A 895 -20.01 22.18 -4.22
C ASN A 895 -18.72 22.54 -3.46
N ARG A 896 -17.65 21.79 -3.75
CA ARG A 896 -16.22 21.99 -3.41
C ARG A 896 -15.79 21.65 -1.97
N GLY A 897 -14.54 21.19 -1.85
CA GLY A 897 -13.80 21.12 -0.59
C GLY A 897 -13.72 19.71 -0.03
N THR A 898 -14.56 19.43 0.97
CA THR A 898 -14.35 18.33 1.91
C THR A 898 -15.49 17.31 1.86
N ARG A 899 -15.16 16.03 1.68
CA ARG A 899 -16.11 14.90 1.79
C ARG A 899 -16.02 14.36 3.23
N ARG A 900 -17.16 14.23 3.92
CA ARG A 900 -17.25 13.74 5.31
C ARG A 900 -18.51 12.89 5.50
N VAL A 901 -18.43 11.91 6.39
CA VAL A 901 -19.46 10.91 6.69
C VAL A 901 -19.72 10.88 8.21
N VAL A 902 -20.82 10.27 8.66
CA VAL A 902 -21.06 9.97 10.08
C VAL A 902 -21.22 8.47 10.25
N VAL A 903 -20.49 7.87 11.20
CA VAL A 903 -20.62 6.47 11.63
C VAL A 903 -20.70 6.44 13.16
N ASP A 904 -21.63 5.66 13.69
CA ASP A 904 -21.92 5.45 15.13
C ASP A 904 -22.07 6.72 16.02
N GLY A 905 -22.17 7.90 15.40
CA GLY A 905 -22.38 9.19 16.05
C GLY A 905 -21.23 10.18 15.86
N GLU A 906 -20.06 9.71 15.41
CA GLU A 906 -18.89 10.55 15.11
C GLU A 906 -18.81 10.91 13.63
N TRP A 907 -18.28 12.10 13.35
CA TRP A 907 -17.97 12.53 11.99
C TRP A 907 -16.61 11.98 11.59
N MET A 908 -16.48 11.42 10.39
CA MET A 908 -15.22 10.99 9.81
C MET A 908 -14.98 11.63 8.44
N ASP A 909 -13.72 11.70 8.02
CA ASP A 909 -13.36 11.96 6.62
C ASP A 909 -13.42 10.67 5.77
N LEU A 910 -12.65 10.60 4.66
CA LEU A 910 -12.61 9.43 3.78
C LEU A 910 -11.40 8.52 4.01
N ASP A 911 -10.39 9.00 4.73
CA ASP A 911 -9.19 8.24 5.10
C ASP A 911 -9.38 7.50 6.44
N GLY A 912 -10.41 7.88 7.20
CA GLY A 912 -10.91 7.18 8.37
C GLY A 912 -10.69 7.91 9.70
N GLN A 913 -10.29 9.19 9.67
CA GLN A 913 -10.03 9.96 10.90
C GLN A 913 -11.29 10.66 11.44
N SER A 914 -11.40 10.76 12.77
CA SER A 914 -12.55 11.37 13.46
C SER A 914 -12.43 12.91 13.55
N VAL A 915 -13.54 13.61 13.37
CA VAL A 915 -13.62 15.06 13.16
C VAL A 915 -14.39 15.72 14.31
N THR A 916 -13.65 16.31 15.26
CA THR A 916 -14.18 16.76 16.56
C THR A 916 -14.53 18.27 16.63
N GLY A 917 -14.25 19.05 15.58
CA GLY A 917 -14.38 20.51 15.58
C GLY A 917 -15.74 21.08 15.12
N ALA A 918 -16.18 22.18 15.74
CA ALA A 918 -17.37 22.91 15.30
C ALA A 918 -17.11 23.73 14.01
N VAL A 919 -17.97 23.57 13.00
CA VAL A 919 -17.74 24.13 11.65
C VAL A 919 -18.31 25.55 11.53
N GLU A 920 -17.43 26.55 11.35
CA GLU A 920 -17.84 27.90 10.96
C GLU A 920 -17.95 28.01 9.43
N ILE A 921 -19.19 28.07 8.91
CA ILE A 921 -19.48 28.29 7.49
C ILE A 921 -19.88 29.76 7.30
N ALA A 922 -19.09 30.53 6.55
CA ALA A 922 -19.39 31.93 6.24
C ALA A 922 -18.96 32.33 4.81
N PRO A 923 -19.64 33.31 4.17
CA PRO A 923 -20.80 34.07 4.64
C PRO A 923 -22.04 33.92 3.73
N PHE A 924 -23.04 33.18 4.20
CA PHE A 924 -24.45 33.59 4.02
C PHE A 924 -25.17 33.42 5.35
N THR A 925 -26.04 34.36 5.70
CA THR A 925 -26.45 34.60 7.09
C THR A 925 -27.53 33.63 7.59
N GLY A 926 -27.15 32.69 8.45
CA GLY A 926 -28.09 31.87 9.21
C GLY A 926 -27.43 31.13 10.38
N LYS A 927 -27.56 31.64 11.60
CA LYS A 927 -27.13 30.89 12.81
C LYS A 927 -28.13 29.77 13.10
N VAL A 928 -27.63 28.54 13.25
CA VAL A 928 -28.38 27.42 13.81
C VAL A 928 -27.73 27.00 15.13
N LEU A 929 -28.49 26.97 16.22
CA LEU A 929 -28.05 26.34 17.46
C LEU A 929 -28.26 24.83 17.35
N LEU A 930 -27.22 24.05 17.60
CA LEU A 930 -27.37 22.66 17.99
C LEU A 930 -27.65 22.56 19.49
N ARG A 931 -28.50 21.62 19.88
CA ARG A 931 -28.74 21.23 21.28
C ARG A 931 -28.81 19.71 21.33
N LYS A 932 -28.27 19.14 22.41
CA LYS A 932 -28.13 17.69 22.67
C LYS A 932 -29.29 16.85 22.15
#